data_AF-A0A814YRW8-F1
#
_entry.id   AF-A0A814YRW8-F1
#
_cell.length_a   1.000
_cell.length_b   1.000
_cell.length_c   1.000
_cell.angle_alpha   90.00
_cell.angle_beta   90.00
_cell.angle_gamma   90.00
#
_symmetry.space_group_name_H-M   'P 1'
#
loop_
_entity.id
_entity.type
_entity.pdbx_description
1 polymer ?
#
loop_
_entity_poly.entity_id
_entity_poly.type
_entity_poly.pdbx_seq_one_letter_code
_entity_poly.pdbx_strand_id
1 'polypeptide(L)'
;MSTTEVQLSERLPMLSSTEEVIHSNPVAPIPIVTETTTVVKKHVDPNIIPEDNNKFIQVIRPLLVELIGTALFVLIGLWGACSEGGVIAAALSFGLALMVLAASFGHISGVHFNPSVTIGVLIAGEMQAVMAILYVVMQLLGGIAAAGLLRLLLASRSFNKCQGGATFLKVYDAYNKTNSSGQIQYVVEDYVRVWQGILIEAIVTFVLVTVILMVALDTKSKTGLAPVLIGFTLAVNILAIGAYTGGSLNPARSLGPAIFSEVWKHHYVYWIGPIVGAIVAGFLYRTVWAHYDRRGRRTMSKSDIRKRQRTTSGNSDSDSDSDSSRSKNIFTDGYDENYRGDANDRAWLKTLSEREREAELLKRHEQREIIKRREEINKRLKSKAEESGIKSEEEGEIDDQDDDSDNDKSNKTSIRKSNLYDNDIYAEDDDDDDFPSSTNRRKQINATKQKETEHSKSLQLLVEGRKKKQDERIKKTSIKPEDASSSDEDNPDKSSKKNEKDEKWKVTDVYQTSSEDDDDDDDDGRDNRRARSRSPDDRTLDSRDHDSKRKRCTPITTKDQLKSMILSRFRMEKWCHSPFFSDVAKGSFVRINIGQNNGEPVYRVCEISDVVETGKIYNLGSTRTNKGLRLKHGNNERVFRLEYVSNNEISDNEFQRWREAMIRQGISLPTLDDIDKKMKEIEKCKHYVLSNNDITKIVQEKKRFRKAPTNYAMSKNDLLKEIEMAKDENDIEREGELRKQLTEMEERASELDRKRSENISVMA
;
A
#
# COMPACT_ATOMS: atom_id res chain seq x y z
N MET A 1 -28.80 -58.60 4.77
CA MET A 1 -29.29 -59.27 6.00
C MET A 1 -28.66 -58.51 7.15
N SER A 2 -29.38 -57.55 7.75
CA SER A 2 -30.48 -57.75 8.73
C SER A 2 -29.93 -58.04 10.12
N THR A 3 -30.24 -57.12 11.05
CA THR A 3 -30.29 -57.31 12.52
C THR A 3 -28.95 -57.67 13.22
N THR A 4 -28.65 -57.24 14.44
CA THR A 4 -29.56 -56.91 15.56
C THR A 4 -28.94 -55.86 16.52
N GLU A 5 -29.80 -55.12 17.21
CA GLU A 5 -29.53 -54.36 18.45
C GLU A 5 -28.92 -55.27 19.55
N VAL A 6 -27.95 -54.83 20.37
CA VAL A 6 -28.04 -53.90 21.52
C VAL A 6 -29.02 -54.33 22.61
N GLN A 7 -28.47 -54.72 23.77
CA GLN A 7 -28.96 -54.35 25.12
C GLN A 7 -27.80 -54.59 26.14
N LEU A 8 -27.26 -53.63 26.90
CA LEU A 8 -27.75 -52.69 27.94
C LEU A 8 -27.69 -53.26 29.37
N SER A 9 -27.00 -52.51 30.26
CA SER A 9 -27.06 -52.50 31.74
C SER A 9 -26.68 -53.82 32.49
N GLU A 10 -26.22 -53.86 33.76
CA GLU A 10 -25.86 -52.85 34.76
C GLU A 10 -25.04 -53.50 35.93
N ARG A 11 -24.62 -52.68 36.92
CA ARG A 11 -24.23 -53.00 38.33
C ARG A 11 -22.73 -53.00 38.73
N LEU A 12 -22.32 -51.90 39.38
CA LEU A 12 -21.90 -51.75 40.80
C LEU A 12 -20.77 -52.63 41.41
N PRO A 13 -20.12 -52.25 42.56
CA PRO A 13 -20.12 -50.97 43.30
C PRO A 13 -18.70 -50.45 43.73
N MET A 14 -18.68 -49.30 44.41
CA MET A 14 -17.53 -48.75 45.17
C MET A 14 -17.39 -49.35 46.59
N LEU A 15 -16.17 -49.24 47.17
CA LEU A 15 -15.70 -49.35 48.59
C LEU A 15 -14.34 -50.09 48.60
N SER A 16 -13.36 -49.88 49.49
CA SER A 16 -13.13 -48.94 50.61
C SER A 16 -11.61 -48.87 50.88
N SER A 17 -11.15 -47.82 51.56
CA SER A 17 -9.75 -47.62 52.01
C SER A 17 -9.30 -48.50 53.18
N THR A 18 -8.03 -48.91 53.21
CA THR A 18 -7.18 -49.03 54.42
C THR A 18 -5.70 -48.79 54.08
N GLU A 19 -4.96 -48.20 55.02
CA GLU A 19 -3.53 -47.91 54.94
C GLU A 19 -2.66 -49.13 55.30
N GLU A 20 -1.40 -49.17 54.85
CA GLU A 20 -0.29 -49.60 55.74
C GLU A 20 1.07 -49.02 55.32
N VAL A 21 2.01 -49.02 56.28
CA VAL A 21 3.25 -48.23 56.34
C VAL A 21 4.48 -49.06 55.94
N ILE A 22 5.55 -48.46 55.39
CA ILE A 22 6.96 -48.87 55.63
C ILE A 22 7.95 -47.74 55.29
N HIS A 23 9.03 -47.63 56.08
CA HIS A 23 10.09 -46.62 55.98
C HIS A 23 11.04 -46.78 54.79
N SER A 24 11.60 -45.68 54.26
CA SER A 24 13.06 -45.47 54.18
C SER A 24 13.45 -44.03 53.79
N ASN A 25 14.64 -43.61 54.24
CA ASN A 25 15.30 -42.32 53.99
C ASN A 25 16.82 -42.60 54.08
N PRO A 26 17.75 -41.81 53.52
CA PRO A 26 17.64 -40.79 52.47
C PRO A 26 18.68 -40.96 51.33
N VAL A 27 18.54 -40.21 50.22
CA VAL A 27 19.64 -39.90 49.28
C VAL A 27 19.62 -38.40 48.99
N ALA A 28 20.79 -37.75 48.98
CA ALA A 28 20.90 -36.28 48.99
C ALA A 28 20.66 -35.63 47.60
N PRO A 29 19.94 -34.49 47.53
CA PRO A 29 19.77 -33.72 46.30
C PRO A 29 20.93 -32.76 46.02
N ILE A 30 21.20 -32.54 44.74
CA ILE A 30 22.28 -31.69 44.19
C ILE A 30 21.87 -30.19 44.29
N PRO A 31 22.77 -29.27 44.68
CA PRO A 31 22.44 -27.85 44.79
C PRO A 31 22.32 -27.17 43.43
N ILE A 32 21.17 -26.54 43.17
CA ILE A 32 20.94 -25.65 42.03
C ILE A 32 21.36 -24.23 42.44
N VAL A 33 22.37 -23.68 41.76
CA VAL A 33 22.85 -22.30 41.97
C VAL A 33 21.87 -21.32 41.34
N THR A 34 21.34 -20.38 42.12
CA THR A 34 20.47 -19.30 41.64
C THR A 34 21.24 -17.96 41.60
N GLU A 35 21.73 -17.59 40.42
CA GLU A 35 22.32 -16.25 40.21
C GLU A 35 21.24 -15.17 40.07
N THR A 36 21.21 -14.23 41.02
CA THR A 36 20.30 -13.08 41.02
C THR A 36 20.85 -11.93 40.17
N THR A 37 20.59 -11.96 38.86
CA THR A 37 20.95 -10.84 37.97
C THR A 37 20.01 -9.64 38.18
N THR A 38 20.56 -8.53 38.66
CA THR A 38 19.84 -7.26 38.85
C THR A 38 19.65 -6.50 37.53
N VAL A 39 18.42 -6.48 37.01
CA VAL A 39 18.09 -5.80 35.75
C VAL A 39 17.84 -4.29 35.97
N VAL A 40 18.82 -3.47 35.63
CA VAL A 40 18.67 -2.01 35.53
C VAL A 40 17.80 -1.67 34.31
N LYS A 41 16.53 -1.30 34.53
CA LYS A 41 15.63 -0.83 33.46
C LYS A 41 16.09 0.53 32.92
N LYS A 42 16.69 0.55 31.73
CA LYS A 42 16.78 1.77 30.91
C LYS A 42 15.39 2.18 30.43
N HIS A 43 15.11 3.48 30.47
CA HIS A 43 13.92 4.08 29.85
C HIS A 43 14.07 3.99 28.32
N VAL A 44 13.02 3.54 27.61
CA VAL A 44 13.03 3.36 26.14
C VAL A 44 11.85 4.11 25.54
N ASP A 45 12.11 4.92 24.52
CA ASP A 45 11.10 5.75 23.86
C ASP A 45 10.05 4.93 23.10
N PRO A 46 8.74 5.26 23.21
CA PRO A 46 7.65 4.48 22.61
C PRO A 46 7.50 4.62 21.09
N ASN A 47 8.38 5.36 20.41
CA ASN A 47 8.44 5.46 18.94
C ASN A 47 9.39 4.42 18.30
N ILE A 48 10.05 3.59 19.11
CA ILE A 48 10.88 2.49 18.64
C ILE A 48 10.00 1.24 18.59
N ILE A 49 9.65 0.78 17.38
CA ILE A 49 9.22 -0.62 17.18
C ILE A 49 10.34 -1.47 17.78
N PRO A 50 10.07 -2.45 18.67
CA PRO A 50 11.14 -3.29 19.17
C PRO A 50 11.79 -3.97 17.98
N GLU A 51 13.04 -3.57 17.67
CA GLU A 51 13.86 -4.33 16.75
C GLU A 51 13.98 -5.73 17.35
N ASP A 52 13.52 -6.71 16.58
CA ASP A 52 13.62 -8.11 16.96
C ASP A 52 15.12 -8.44 16.95
N ASN A 53 15.76 -8.28 18.11
CA ASN A 53 17.22 -8.30 18.31
C ASN A 53 17.86 -9.67 17.98
N ASN A 54 17.03 -10.63 17.58
CA ASN A 54 17.44 -11.83 16.89
C ASN A 54 18.14 -11.48 15.57
N LYS A 55 19.47 -11.34 15.63
CA LYS A 55 20.37 -11.28 14.45
C LYS A 55 20.08 -12.41 13.44
N PHE A 56 19.58 -13.54 13.91
CA PHE A 56 19.06 -14.63 13.08
C PHE A 56 17.94 -14.17 12.12
N ILE A 57 16.94 -13.44 12.62
CA ILE A 57 15.81 -12.95 11.82
C ILE A 57 16.24 -11.83 10.86
N GLN A 58 17.17 -10.96 11.28
CA GLN A 58 17.62 -9.83 10.48
C GLN A 58 18.68 -10.18 9.42
N VAL A 59 19.51 -11.20 9.67
CA VAL A 59 20.64 -11.56 8.79
C VAL A 59 20.49 -12.95 8.19
N ILE A 60 20.29 -13.99 9.01
CA ILE A 60 20.31 -15.38 8.53
C ILE A 60 19.05 -15.70 7.71
N ARG A 61 17.87 -15.29 8.16
CA ARG A 61 16.60 -15.55 7.46
C ARG A 61 16.57 -14.95 6.03
N PRO A 62 16.97 -13.68 5.78
CA PRO A 62 17.10 -13.14 4.43
C PRO A 62 18.11 -13.91 3.56
N LEU A 63 19.26 -14.32 4.11
CA LEU A 63 20.27 -15.08 3.39
C LEU A 63 19.78 -16.46 2.95
N LEU A 64 19.03 -17.17 3.81
CA LEU A 64 18.40 -18.44 3.45
C LEU A 64 17.34 -18.27 2.35
N VAL A 65 16.59 -17.16 2.36
CA VAL A 65 15.64 -16.83 1.29
C VAL A 65 16.35 -16.50 -0.03
N GLU A 66 17.47 -15.78 0.00
CA GLU A 66 18.26 -15.55 -1.23
C GLU A 66 18.87 -16.85 -1.77
N LEU A 67 19.35 -17.76 -0.92
CA LEU A 67 19.84 -19.08 -1.32
C LEU A 67 18.74 -19.93 -1.97
N ILE A 68 17.66 -20.21 -1.22
CA ILE A 68 16.57 -21.11 -1.63
C ILE A 68 15.77 -20.49 -2.77
N GLY A 69 15.49 -19.19 -2.69
CA GLY A 69 14.75 -18.44 -3.69
C GLY A 69 15.49 -18.33 -5.02
N THR A 70 16.81 -18.09 -5.01
CA THR A 70 17.62 -18.16 -6.24
C THR A 70 17.63 -19.58 -6.80
N ALA A 71 17.74 -20.60 -5.94
CA ALA A 71 17.71 -21.99 -6.39
C ALA A 71 16.38 -22.35 -7.10
N LEU A 72 15.23 -21.99 -6.52
CA LEU A 72 13.92 -22.21 -7.14
C LEU A 72 13.72 -21.38 -8.42
N PHE A 73 14.08 -20.09 -8.39
CA PHE A 73 13.98 -19.18 -9.53
C PHE A 73 14.80 -19.68 -10.73
N VAL A 74 16.07 -20.03 -10.49
CA VAL A 74 16.98 -20.54 -11.54
C VAL A 74 16.51 -21.92 -12.01
N LEU A 75 16.12 -22.84 -11.12
CA LEU A 75 15.65 -24.19 -11.49
C LEU A 75 14.47 -24.13 -12.46
N ILE A 76 13.42 -23.36 -12.14
CA ILE A 76 12.21 -23.26 -12.96
C ILE A 76 12.52 -22.64 -14.33
N GLY A 77 13.32 -21.57 -14.35
CA GLY A 77 13.70 -20.88 -15.58
C GLY A 77 14.57 -21.74 -16.52
N LEU A 78 15.54 -22.47 -15.97
CA LEU A 78 16.37 -23.40 -16.74
C LEU A 78 15.55 -24.58 -17.28
N TRP A 79 14.58 -25.08 -16.52
CA TRP A 79 13.66 -26.11 -17.00
C TRP A 79 12.83 -25.63 -18.19
N GLY A 80 12.34 -24.38 -18.13
CA GLY A 80 11.70 -23.71 -19.26
C GLY A 80 12.62 -23.60 -20.48
N ALA A 81 13.89 -23.23 -20.27
CA ALA A 81 14.90 -23.16 -21.33
C ALA A 81 15.29 -24.53 -21.93
N CYS A 82 15.13 -25.62 -21.17
CA CYS A 82 15.31 -26.99 -21.65
C CYS A 82 14.05 -27.59 -22.31
N SER A 83 12.93 -26.87 -22.32
CA SER A 83 11.69 -27.31 -22.98
C SER A 83 11.68 -27.00 -24.48
N GLU A 84 10.74 -27.60 -25.22
CA GLU A 84 10.64 -27.44 -26.67
C GLU A 84 10.21 -26.03 -27.11
N GLY A 85 9.67 -25.20 -26.20
CA GLY A 85 9.29 -23.81 -26.48
C GLY A 85 10.47 -22.81 -26.52
N GLY A 86 11.71 -23.27 -26.30
CA GLY A 86 12.92 -22.47 -26.47
C GLY A 86 12.92 -21.15 -25.70
N VAL A 87 13.27 -20.05 -26.38
CA VAL A 87 13.35 -18.70 -25.77
C VAL A 87 12.03 -18.23 -25.16
N ILE A 88 10.89 -18.59 -25.76
CA ILE A 88 9.57 -18.18 -25.27
C ILE A 88 9.26 -18.90 -23.94
N ALA A 89 9.49 -20.21 -23.89
CA ALA A 89 9.31 -20.97 -22.65
C ALA A 89 10.30 -20.52 -21.56
N ALA A 90 11.57 -20.28 -21.90
CA ALA A 90 12.54 -19.70 -20.98
C ALA A 90 12.05 -18.36 -20.39
N ALA A 91 11.62 -17.43 -21.24
CA ALA A 91 11.16 -16.11 -20.82
C ALA A 91 9.95 -16.16 -19.89
N LEU A 92 8.94 -16.98 -20.24
CA LEU A 92 7.74 -17.15 -19.42
C LEU A 92 8.06 -17.86 -18.10
N SER A 93 8.85 -18.94 -18.12
CA SER A 93 9.25 -19.64 -16.90
C SER A 93 10.06 -18.75 -15.95
N PHE A 94 11.06 -18.02 -16.43
CA PHE A 94 11.83 -17.09 -15.60
C PHE A 94 10.96 -15.93 -15.09
N GLY A 95 10.17 -15.28 -15.95
CA GLY A 95 9.36 -14.12 -15.56
C GLY A 95 8.23 -14.45 -14.59
N LEU A 96 7.50 -15.54 -14.84
CA LEU A 96 6.42 -15.99 -13.95
C LEU A 96 6.97 -16.55 -12.63
N ALA A 97 8.10 -17.27 -12.64
CA ALA A 97 8.76 -17.68 -11.40
C ALA A 97 9.18 -16.48 -10.55
N LEU A 98 9.81 -15.45 -11.15
CA LEU A 98 10.18 -14.25 -10.42
C LEU A 98 8.95 -13.51 -9.87
N MET A 99 7.86 -13.40 -10.64
CA MET A 99 6.62 -12.79 -10.18
C MET A 99 6.05 -13.49 -8.93
N VAL A 100 5.94 -14.82 -8.97
CA VAL A 100 5.40 -15.62 -7.85
C VAL A 100 6.33 -15.53 -6.64
N LEU A 101 7.63 -15.73 -6.82
CA LEU A 101 8.58 -15.74 -5.71
C LEU A 101 8.77 -14.34 -5.10
N ALA A 102 8.71 -13.26 -5.89
CA ALA A 102 8.72 -11.89 -5.39
C ALA A 102 7.47 -11.57 -4.57
N ALA A 103 6.29 -12.06 -4.99
CA ALA A 103 5.06 -11.91 -4.21
C ALA A 103 5.11 -12.70 -2.89
N SER A 104 5.65 -13.92 -2.90
CA SER A 104 5.75 -14.77 -1.70
C SER A 104 6.82 -14.32 -0.71
N PHE A 105 8.03 -14.01 -1.18
CA PHE A 105 9.22 -13.83 -0.35
C PHE A 105 9.74 -12.38 -0.27
N GLY A 106 9.18 -11.44 -1.05
CA GLY A 106 9.64 -10.05 -1.11
C GLY A 106 9.67 -9.34 0.25
N HIS A 107 8.76 -9.70 1.15
CA HIS A 107 8.68 -9.18 2.51
C HIS A 107 9.80 -9.67 3.45
N ILE A 108 10.64 -10.63 3.04
CA ILE A 108 11.70 -11.23 3.86
C ILE A 108 13.09 -10.74 3.43
N SER A 109 13.46 -10.92 2.16
CA SER A 109 14.81 -10.58 1.66
C SER A 109 14.86 -9.40 0.69
N GLY A 110 13.70 -8.92 0.22
CA GLY A 110 13.60 -8.05 -0.94
C GLY A 110 13.62 -8.78 -2.29
N VAL A 111 13.90 -10.09 -2.30
CA VAL A 111 13.91 -10.97 -3.49
C VAL A 111 14.81 -10.40 -4.59
N HIS A 112 16.12 -10.36 -4.31
CA HIS A 112 17.09 -9.92 -5.31
C HIS A 112 17.38 -11.04 -6.31
N PHE A 113 17.67 -12.26 -5.81
CA PHE A 113 17.99 -13.50 -6.55
C PHE A 113 19.01 -13.36 -7.69
N ASN A 114 19.80 -12.30 -7.65
CA ASN A 114 20.64 -11.84 -8.74
C ASN A 114 21.76 -10.95 -8.18
N PRO A 115 23.04 -11.31 -8.40
CA PRO A 115 24.18 -10.50 -7.98
C PRO A 115 24.14 -9.07 -8.53
N SER A 116 23.71 -8.88 -9.78
CA SER A 116 23.60 -7.57 -10.41
C SER A 116 22.52 -6.71 -9.75
N VAL A 117 21.32 -7.24 -9.49
CA VAL A 117 20.27 -6.50 -8.74
C VAL A 117 20.79 -6.08 -7.37
N THR A 118 21.46 -7.00 -6.66
CA THR A 118 22.06 -6.76 -5.35
C THR A 118 23.09 -5.61 -5.38
N ILE A 119 23.93 -5.56 -6.41
CA ILE A 119 24.86 -4.45 -6.64
C ILE A 119 24.12 -3.15 -6.96
N GLY A 120 23.08 -3.17 -7.80
CA GLY A 120 22.26 -2.00 -8.10
C GLY A 120 21.61 -1.38 -6.86
N VAL A 121 21.04 -2.20 -5.98
CA VAL A 121 20.46 -1.79 -4.69
C VAL A 121 21.53 -1.24 -3.72
N LEU A 122 22.73 -1.82 -3.71
CA LEU A 122 23.88 -1.28 -2.96
C LEU A 122 24.29 0.12 -3.47
N ILE A 123 24.41 0.33 -4.78
CA ILE A 123 24.79 1.62 -5.37
C ILE A 123 23.70 2.69 -5.12
N ALA A 124 22.43 2.30 -5.20
CA ALA A 124 21.28 3.14 -4.82
C ALA A 124 21.39 3.65 -3.36
N GLY A 125 22.11 2.92 -2.50
CA GLY A 125 22.35 3.26 -1.10
C GLY A 125 21.33 2.67 -0.14
N GLU A 126 20.56 1.67 -0.60
CA GLU A 126 19.44 1.07 0.15
C GLU A 126 19.84 -0.25 0.85
N MET A 127 21.10 -0.69 0.72
CA MET A 127 21.64 -1.84 1.46
C MET A 127 23.10 -1.64 1.90
N GLN A 128 23.51 -2.33 2.97
CA GLN A 128 24.89 -2.32 3.47
C GLN A 128 25.80 -3.25 2.65
N ALA A 129 27.06 -2.84 2.42
CA ALA A 129 28.02 -3.57 1.58
C ALA A 129 28.31 -5.02 2.05
N VAL A 130 28.42 -5.25 3.36
CA VAL A 130 28.64 -6.61 3.91
C VAL A 130 27.46 -7.53 3.58
N MET A 131 26.23 -7.02 3.73
CA MET A 131 25.02 -7.79 3.39
C MET A 131 24.95 -8.08 1.89
N ALA A 132 25.37 -7.13 1.03
CA ALA A 132 25.46 -7.32 -0.41
C ALA A 132 26.40 -8.47 -0.79
N ILE A 133 27.58 -8.54 -0.17
CA ILE A 133 28.54 -9.62 -0.41
C ILE A 133 27.94 -10.98 -0.01
N LEU A 134 27.29 -11.05 1.16
CA LEU A 134 26.65 -12.29 1.62
C LEU A 134 25.47 -12.71 0.72
N TYR A 135 24.65 -11.76 0.25
CA TYR A 135 23.60 -12.00 -0.75
C TYR A 135 24.18 -12.59 -2.04
N VAL A 136 25.23 -11.96 -2.60
CA VAL A 136 25.89 -12.44 -3.83
C VAL A 136 26.39 -13.88 -3.65
N VAL A 137 27.06 -14.20 -2.53
CA VAL A 137 27.52 -15.57 -2.25
C VAL A 137 26.37 -16.57 -2.20
N MET A 138 25.28 -16.24 -1.49
CA MET A 138 24.10 -17.13 -1.38
C MET A 138 23.39 -17.31 -2.73
N GLN A 139 23.31 -16.27 -3.55
CA GLN A 139 22.73 -16.33 -4.89
C GLN A 139 23.56 -17.23 -5.82
N LEU A 140 24.89 -17.10 -5.80
CA LEU A 140 25.78 -17.95 -6.60
C LEU A 140 25.66 -19.43 -6.17
N LEU A 141 25.65 -19.72 -4.87
CA LEU A 141 25.41 -21.07 -4.35
C LEU A 141 24.03 -21.61 -4.76
N GLY A 142 22.99 -20.76 -4.73
CA GLY A 142 21.63 -21.11 -5.17
C GLY A 142 21.56 -21.45 -6.66
N GLY A 143 22.21 -20.66 -7.51
CA GLY A 143 22.31 -20.92 -8.95
C GLY A 143 23.05 -22.23 -9.29
N ILE A 144 24.12 -22.55 -8.55
CA ILE A 144 24.84 -23.82 -8.66
C ILE A 144 23.94 -24.98 -8.22
N ALA A 145 23.28 -24.86 -7.06
CA ALA A 145 22.36 -25.88 -6.55
C ALA A 145 21.20 -26.15 -7.51
N ALA A 146 20.64 -25.11 -8.14
CA ALA A 146 19.60 -25.22 -9.15
C ALA A 146 20.05 -26.05 -10.36
N ALA A 147 21.21 -25.75 -10.93
CA ALA A 147 21.73 -26.46 -12.10
C ALA A 147 22.12 -27.91 -11.78
N GLY A 148 22.66 -28.17 -10.59
CA GLY A 148 22.94 -29.52 -10.11
C GLY A 148 21.66 -30.34 -9.90
N LEU A 149 20.63 -29.73 -9.29
CA LEU A 149 19.32 -30.37 -9.13
C LEU A 149 18.64 -30.63 -10.48
N LEU A 150 18.72 -29.69 -11.43
CA LEU A 150 18.25 -29.89 -12.80
C LEU A 150 18.96 -31.05 -13.49
N ARG A 151 20.28 -31.21 -13.29
CA ARG A 151 21.07 -32.33 -13.81
C ARG A 151 20.66 -33.69 -13.21
N LEU A 152 20.18 -33.71 -11.96
CA LEU A 152 19.64 -34.92 -11.32
C LEU A 152 18.24 -35.26 -11.81
N LEU A 153 17.40 -34.26 -12.11
CA LEU A 153 16.00 -34.44 -12.46
C LEU A 153 15.75 -34.71 -13.97
N LEU A 154 16.62 -34.25 -14.86
CA LEU A 154 16.55 -34.54 -16.29
C LEU A 154 17.42 -35.73 -16.68
N ALA A 155 16.87 -36.62 -17.51
CA ALA A 155 17.64 -37.68 -18.15
C ALA A 155 18.85 -37.09 -18.91
N SER A 156 20.02 -37.73 -18.81
CA SER A 156 21.29 -37.22 -19.36
C SER A 156 21.21 -36.80 -20.83
N ARG A 157 20.42 -37.51 -21.66
CA ARG A 157 20.21 -37.16 -23.07
C ARG A 157 19.48 -35.82 -23.24
N SER A 158 18.45 -35.56 -22.43
CA SER A 158 17.68 -34.31 -22.46
C SER A 158 18.51 -33.15 -21.93
N PHE A 159 19.21 -33.34 -20.80
CA PHE A 159 20.09 -32.34 -20.23
C PHE A 159 21.21 -31.94 -21.21
N ASN A 160 21.86 -32.92 -21.85
CA ASN A 160 22.91 -32.65 -22.83
C ASN A 160 22.34 -31.97 -24.09
N LYS A 161 21.14 -32.33 -24.55
CA LYS A 161 20.46 -31.69 -25.71
C LYS A 161 20.18 -30.20 -25.48
N CYS A 162 19.78 -29.80 -24.27
CA CYS A 162 19.58 -28.38 -23.91
C CYS A 162 20.80 -27.71 -23.27
N GLN A 163 21.94 -28.42 -23.15
CA GLN A 163 23.14 -27.96 -22.44
C GLN A 163 22.81 -27.32 -21.08
N GLY A 164 21.94 -27.99 -20.31
CA GLY A 164 21.50 -27.56 -18.98
C GLY A 164 20.80 -26.19 -18.91
N GLY A 165 20.34 -25.63 -20.03
CA GLY A 165 19.77 -24.28 -20.09
C GLY A 165 20.80 -23.15 -20.00
N ALA A 166 22.07 -23.43 -20.29
CA ALA A 166 23.16 -22.46 -20.27
C ALA A 166 22.91 -21.25 -21.20
N THR A 167 23.47 -20.11 -20.86
CA THR A 167 23.46 -18.91 -21.70
C THR A 167 24.58 -18.96 -22.72
N PHE A 168 24.24 -18.74 -23.98
CA PHE A 168 25.19 -18.73 -25.10
C PHE A 168 25.20 -17.38 -25.79
N LEU A 169 26.38 -16.81 -25.98
CA LEU A 169 26.57 -15.67 -26.85
C LEU A 169 26.75 -16.21 -28.26
N LYS A 170 25.81 -15.90 -29.14
CA LYS A 170 25.96 -16.17 -30.58
C LYS A 170 26.87 -15.10 -31.17
N VAL A 171 28.14 -15.44 -31.32
CA VAL A 171 29.15 -14.53 -31.87
C VAL A 171 29.17 -14.64 -33.39
N TYR A 172 29.39 -13.52 -34.08
CA TYR A 172 29.80 -13.51 -35.49
C TYR A 172 31.08 -14.34 -35.63
N ASP A 173 31.00 -15.50 -36.26
CA ASP A 173 32.13 -16.41 -36.49
C ASP A 173 32.02 -16.96 -37.92
N ALA A 174 33.15 -17.02 -38.63
CA ALA A 174 33.21 -17.50 -40.01
C ALA A 174 33.90 -18.86 -40.01
N TYR A 175 33.15 -19.92 -40.32
CA TYR A 175 33.65 -21.29 -40.18
C TYR A 175 33.32 -22.16 -41.40
N ASN A 176 34.17 -23.16 -41.60
CA ASN A 176 34.03 -24.14 -42.67
C ASN A 176 33.12 -25.27 -42.18
N LYS A 177 31.96 -25.41 -42.81
CA LYS A 177 30.98 -26.46 -42.52
C LYS A 177 31.00 -27.50 -43.64
N THR A 178 31.30 -28.75 -43.31
CA THR A 178 31.23 -29.84 -44.29
C THR A 178 29.78 -30.32 -44.39
N ASN A 179 29.21 -30.26 -45.60
CA ASN A 179 27.86 -30.75 -45.87
C ASN A 179 27.83 -32.29 -45.93
N SER A 180 26.64 -32.89 -45.87
CA SER A 180 26.46 -34.36 -45.93
C SER A 180 26.99 -35.02 -47.22
N SER A 181 27.33 -34.21 -48.24
CA SER A 181 27.99 -34.60 -49.49
C SER A 181 29.53 -34.53 -49.45
N GLY A 182 30.13 -34.18 -48.31
CA GLY A 182 31.59 -34.03 -48.15
C GLY A 182 32.16 -32.70 -48.64
N GLN A 183 31.35 -31.80 -49.20
CA GLN A 183 31.80 -30.48 -49.65
C GLN A 183 31.97 -29.50 -48.49
N ILE A 184 33.06 -28.74 -48.49
CA ILE A 184 33.31 -27.64 -47.54
C ILE A 184 32.55 -26.40 -48.01
N GLN A 185 31.58 -25.96 -47.21
CA GLN A 185 30.87 -24.70 -47.39
C GLN A 185 31.40 -23.67 -46.38
N TYR A 186 31.82 -22.51 -46.86
CA TYR A 186 32.08 -21.35 -46.02
C TYR A 186 30.74 -20.82 -45.50
N VAL A 187 30.57 -20.77 -44.17
CA VAL A 187 29.37 -20.24 -43.52
C VAL A 187 29.78 -19.07 -42.64
N VAL A 188 29.10 -17.93 -42.84
CA VAL A 188 29.17 -16.75 -41.97
C VAL A 188 27.81 -16.64 -41.29
N GLU A 189 27.79 -16.70 -39.96
CA GLU A 189 26.56 -16.55 -39.17
C GLU A 189 26.51 -15.14 -38.57
N ASP A 190 25.72 -14.25 -39.19
CA ASP A 190 25.56 -12.85 -38.80
C ASP A 190 24.78 -12.69 -37.49
N TYR A 191 25.50 -12.76 -36.37
CA TYR A 191 24.98 -12.49 -35.04
C TYR A 191 25.61 -11.23 -34.42
N VAL A 192 26.19 -11.31 -33.22
CA VAL A 192 26.72 -10.14 -32.49
C VAL A 192 28.21 -10.25 -32.22
N ARG A 193 28.92 -9.12 -32.17
CA ARG A 193 30.31 -9.06 -31.65
C ARG A 193 30.29 -9.15 -30.12
N VAL A 194 31.40 -9.58 -29.52
CA VAL A 194 31.49 -9.78 -28.06
C VAL A 194 31.14 -8.52 -27.26
N TRP A 195 31.61 -7.35 -27.70
CA TRP A 195 31.28 -6.07 -27.05
C TRP A 195 29.79 -5.70 -27.19
N GLN A 196 29.14 -6.07 -28.29
CA GLN A 196 27.70 -5.87 -28.47
C GLN A 196 26.92 -6.77 -27.51
N GLY A 197 27.36 -8.01 -27.29
CA GLY A 197 26.80 -8.89 -26.26
C GLY A 197 26.85 -8.30 -24.85
N ILE A 198 27.99 -7.69 -24.47
CA ILE A 198 28.15 -6.98 -23.19
C ILE A 198 27.18 -5.80 -23.10
N LEU A 199 27.08 -4.99 -24.16
CA LEU A 199 26.21 -3.82 -24.20
C LEU A 199 24.72 -4.20 -24.13
N ILE A 200 24.32 -5.27 -24.83
CA ILE A 200 22.96 -5.81 -24.83
C ILE A 200 22.57 -6.26 -23.41
N GLU A 201 23.38 -7.11 -22.77
CA GLU A 201 23.15 -7.58 -21.39
C GLU A 201 23.16 -6.41 -20.38
N ALA A 202 23.98 -5.39 -20.59
CA ALA A 202 23.98 -4.18 -19.78
C ALA A 202 22.67 -3.37 -19.91
N ILE A 203 22.19 -3.13 -21.14
CA ILE A 203 20.96 -2.37 -21.39
C ILE A 203 19.74 -3.06 -20.78
N VAL A 204 19.57 -4.37 -20.97
CA VAL A 204 18.39 -5.06 -20.40
C VAL A 204 18.47 -5.21 -18.89
N THR A 205 19.67 -5.36 -18.31
CA THR A 205 19.83 -5.41 -16.85
C THR A 205 19.61 -4.03 -16.24
N PHE A 206 20.04 -2.96 -16.91
CA PHE A 206 19.70 -1.58 -16.56
C PHE A 206 18.18 -1.35 -16.52
N VAL A 207 17.43 -1.82 -17.53
CA VAL A 207 15.96 -1.75 -17.54
C VAL A 207 15.35 -2.53 -16.37
N LEU A 208 15.78 -3.79 -16.16
CA LEU A 208 15.27 -4.63 -15.07
C LEU A 208 15.52 -4.00 -13.69
N VAL A 209 16.75 -3.56 -13.42
CA VAL A 209 17.13 -2.95 -12.14
C VAL A 209 16.41 -1.61 -11.95
N THR A 210 16.27 -0.79 -12.99
CA THR A 210 15.51 0.47 -12.92
C THR A 210 14.05 0.22 -12.53
N VAL A 211 13.38 -0.76 -13.15
CA VAL A 211 12.01 -1.13 -12.76
C VAL A 211 11.97 -1.58 -11.30
N ILE A 212 12.86 -2.47 -10.85
CA ILE A 212 12.93 -2.94 -9.46
C ILE A 212 13.06 -1.76 -8.48
N LEU A 213 14.03 -0.87 -8.69
CA LEU A 213 14.26 0.28 -7.81
C LEU A 213 13.02 1.21 -7.76
N MET A 214 12.38 1.45 -8.90
CA MET A 214 11.19 2.31 -8.98
C MET A 214 9.94 1.70 -8.33
N VAL A 215 9.65 0.41 -8.54
CA VAL A 215 8.38 -0.18 -8.06
C VAL A 215 8.47 -0.76 -6.65
N ALA A 216 9.67 -1.19 -6.22
CA ALA A 216 9.86 -1.82 -4.91
C ALA A 216 10.39 -0.84 -3.84
N LEU A 217 11.23 0.14 -4.19
CA LEU A 217 11.93 0.98 -3.21
C LEU A 217 11.33 2.39 -3.08
N ASP A 218 11.04 3.09 -4.18
CA ASP A 218 10.47 4.44 -4.12
C ASP A 218 9.04 4.43 -3.51
N THR A 219 8.90 5.11 -2.37
CA THR A 219 7.63 5.21 -1.63
C THR A 219 6.47 5.86 -2.37
N LYS A 220 6.72 6.69 -3.38
CA LYS A 220 5.61 7.30 -4.17
C LYS A 220 5.02 6.32 -5.19
N SER A 221 5.82 5.36 -5.65
CA SER A 221 5.47 4.36 -6.68
C SER A 221 5.32 2.93 -6.13
N LYS A 222 5.37 2.74 -4.80
CA LYS A 222 5.02 1.47 -4.14
C LYS A 222 3.60 1.05 -4.46
N THR A 223 3.48 0.13 -5.41
CA THR A 223 2.22 -0.45 -5.86
C THR A 223 2.16 -1.92 -5.47
N GLY A 224 0.96 -2.44 -5.18
CA GLY A 224 0.75 -3.88 -4.97
C GLY A 224 1.05 -4.74 -6.21
N LEU A 225 1.31 -4.11 -7.36
CA LEU A 225 1.67 -4.75 -8.63
C LEU A 225 3.19 -4.91 -8.83
N ALA A 226 4.02 -4.48 -7.88
CA ALA A 226 5.48 -4.57 -8.00
C ALA A 226 6.01 -5.96 -8.43
N PRO A 227 5.58 -7.10 -7.85
CA PRO A 227 6.01 -8.43 -8.31
C PRO A 227 5.65 -8.73 -9.77
N VAL A 228 4.47 -8.28 -10.21
CA VAL A 228 3.94 -8.47 -11.56
C VAL A 228 4.76 -7.69 -12.57
N LEU A 229 5.05 -6.42 -12.28
CA LEU A 229 5.85 -5.55 -13.15
C LEU A 229 7.30 -6.05 -13.27
N ILE A 230 7.91 -6.50 -12.17
CA ILE A 230 9.27 -7.06 -12.16
C ILE A 230 9.34 -8.36 -12.99
N GLY A 231 8.42 -9.30 -12.77
CA GLY A 231 8.38 -10.57 -13.50
C GLY A 231 8.14 -10.41 -15.00
N PHE A 232 7.20 -9.55 -15.40
CA PHE A 232 6.97 -9.26 -16.82
C PHE A 232 8.15 -8.51 -17.46
N THR A 233 8.83 -7.60 -16.74
CA THR A 233 10.03 -6.93 -17.26
C THR A 233 11.13 -7.95 -17.57
N LEU A 234 11.34 -8.93 -16.70
CA LEU A 234 12.28 -10.02 -16.96
C LEU A 234 11.87 -10.85 -18.19
N ALA A 235 10.59 -11.23 -18.31
CA ALA A 235 10.10 -11.99 -19.47
C ALA A 235 10.31 -11.22 -20.78
N VAL A 236 9.90 -9.94 -20.84
CA VAL A 236 10.05 -9.09 -22.03
C VAL A 236 11.52 -8.94 -22.42
N ASN A 237 12.41 -8.74 -21.45
CA ASN A 237 13.85 -8.66 -21.71
C ASN A 237 14.39 -9.97 -22.30
N ILE A 238 14.05 -11.14 -21.72
CA ILE A 238 14.51 -12.44 -22.25
C ILE A 238 13.94 -12.69 -23.66
N LEU A 239 12.68 -12.33 -23.94
CA LEU A 239 12.12 -12.41 -25.29
C LEU A 239 12.88 -11.54 -26.30
N ALA A 240 13.26 -10.32 -25.90
CA ALA A 240 13.94 -9.36 -26.78
C ALA A 240 15.38 -9.78 -27.14
N ILE A 241 16.14 -10.33 -26.18
CA ILE A 241 17.58 -10.58 -26.35
C ILE A 241 18.00 -12.06 -26.34
N GLY A 242 17.10 -12.96 -25.98
CA GLY A 242 17.39 -14.39 -25.81
C GLY A 242 17.93 -15.08 -27.07
N ALA A 243 17.59 -14.59 -28.26
CA ALA A 243 18.12 -15.09 -29.52
C ALA A 243 19.62 -14.81 -29.74
N TYR A 244 20.17 -13.76 -29.11
CA TYR A 244 21.54 -13.25 -29.32
C TYR A 244 22.49 -13.62 -28.19
N THR A 245 22.09 -13.42 -26.94
CA THR A 245 22.94 -13.65 -25.76
C THR A 245 22.40 -14.73 -24.81
N GLY A 246 21.21 -15.28 -25.08
CA GLY A 246 20.55 -16.24 -24.19
C GLY A 246 19.78 -15.61 -23.02
N GLY A 247 19.75 -14.28 -22.89
CA GLY A 247 18.98 -13.57 -21.87
C GLY A 247 19.41 -13.94 -20.46
N SER A 248 20.62 -13.52 -20.06
CA SER A 248 21.13 -13.79 -18.72
C SER A 248 20.51 -12.85 -17.68
N LEU A 249 20.83 -11.56 -17.80
CA LEU A 249 20.61 -10.51 -16.81
C LEU A 249 21.16 -10.78 -15.40
N ASN A 250 21.80 -11.94 -15.16
CA ASN A 250 22.04 -12.48 -13.84
C ASN A 250 23.25 -13.44 -13.82
N PRO A 251 24.38 -13.04 -13.20
CA PRO A 251 25.58 -13.87 -13.10
C PRO A 251 25.33 -15.25 -12.46
N ALA A 252 24.46 -15.36 -11.46
CA ALA A 252 24.15 -16.63 -10.79
C ALA A 252 23.37 -17.61 -11.70
N ARG A 253 22.44 -17.09 -12.51
CA ARG A 253 21.67 -17.85 -13.53
C ARG A 253 22.57 -18.37 -14.65
N SER A 254 23.64 -17.65 -14.99
CA SER A 254 24.61 -18.09 -16.00
C SER A 254 25.66 -19.05 -15.42
N LEU A 255 26.16 -18.81 -14.20
CA LEU A 255 27.22 -19.60 -13.57
C LEU A 255 26.82 -21.07 -13.35
N GLY A 256 25.63 -21.31 -12.80
CA GLY A 256 25.16 -22.66 -12.47
C GLY A 256 25.24 -23.63 -13.66
N PRO A 257 24.51 -23.38 -14.77
CA PRO A 257 24.56 -24.23 -15.96
C PRO A 257 25.93 -24.36 -16.60
N ALA A 258 26.76 -23.30 -16.55
CA ALA A 258 28.09 -23.31 -17.14
C ALA A 258 29.01 -24.34 -16.48
N ILE A 259 28.87 -24.56 -15.16
CA ILE A 259 29.62 -25.57 -14.42
C ILE A 259 29.21 -26.99 -14.83
N PHE A 260 27.90 -27.28 -14.91
CA PHE A 260 27.41 -28.65 -15.20
C PHE A 260 27.36 -29.01 -16.69
N SER A 261 27.46 -28.02 -17.58
CA SER A 261 27.42 -28.20 -19.04
C SER A 261 28.74 -27.81 -19.73
N GLU A 262 29.76 -27.42 -18.95
CA GLU A 262 31.10 -27.02 -19.40
C GLU A 262 31.12 -25.83 -20.39
N VAL A 263 30.13 -24.95 -20.31
CA VAL A 263 29.94 -23.80 -21.21
C VAL A 263 30.66 -22.55 -20.69
N TRP A 264 31.93 -22.42 -21.04
CA TRP A 264 32.79 -21.32 -20.59
C TRP A 264 33.13 -20.26 -21.66
N LYS A 265 32.91 -20.55 -22.95
CA LYS A 265 33.22 -19.61 -24.06
C LYS A 265 32.41 -18.31 -23.88
N HIS A 266 33.11 -17.17 -23.80
CA HIS A 266 32.56 -15.82 -23.53
C HIS A 266 31.77 -15.64 -22.22
N HIS A 267 31.90 -16.54 -21.24
CA HIS A 267 31.09 -16.51 -20.00
C HIS A 267 31.18 -15.18 -19.22
N TYR A 268 32.32 -14.48 -19.27
CA TYR A 268 32.53 -13.18 -18.61
C TYR A 268 31.55 -12.09 -19.05
N VAL A 269 30.92 -12.22 -20.23
CA VAL A 269 29.92 -11.27 -20.74
C VAL A 269 28.72 -11.16 -19.79
N TYR A 270 28.33 -12.28 -19.18
CA TYR A 270 27.24 -12.37 -18.20
C TYR A 270 27.59 -11.87 -16.80
N TRP A 271 28.85 -11.49 -16.59
CA TRP A 271 29.29 -10.77 -15.40
C TRP A 271 29.40 -9.28 -15.70
N ILE A 272 30.19 -8.91 -16.72
CA ILE A 272 30.48 -7.51 -17.04
C ILE A 272 29.21 -6.76 -17.45
N GLY A 273 28.44 -7.28 -18.41
CA GLY A 273 27.24 -6.61 -18.94
C GLY A 273 26.22 -6.33 -17.83
N PRO A 274 25.68 -7.36 -17.16
CA PRO A 274 24.68 -7.19 -16.11
C PRO A 274 25.13 -6.30 -14.94
N ILE A 275 26.39 -6.41 -14.49
CA ILE A 275 26.90 -5.56 -13.41
C ILE A 275 27.01 -4.09 -13.84
N VAL A 276 27.50 -3.79 -15.04
CA VAL A 276 27.56 -2.41 -15.58
C VAL A 276 26.16 -1.81 -15.67
N GLY A 277 25.20 -2.55 -16.22
CA GLY A 277 23.80 -2.11 -16.30
C GLY A 277 23.19 -1.78 -14.94
N ALA A 278 23.44 -2.63 -13.94
CA ALA A 278 22.95 -2.43 -12.58
C ALA A 278 23.61 -1.24 -11.85
N ILE A 279 24.91 -1.02 -12.04
CA ILE A 279 25.63 0.13 -11.47
C ILE A 279 25.04 1.44 -12.03
N VAL A 280 24.82 1.52 -13.35
CA VAL A 280 24.22 2.70 -13.99
C VAL A 280 22.80 2.94 -13.48
N ALA A 281 21.97 1.88 -13.36
CA ALA A 281 20.61 1.99 -12.83
C ALA A 281 20.59 2.48 -11.38
N GLY A 282 21.40 1.90 -10.50
CA GLY A 282 21.52 2.31 -9.11
C GLY A 282 22.03 3.75 -8.94
N PHE A 283 22.96 4.17 -9.80
CA PHE A 283 23.50 5.53 -9.81
C PHE A 283 22.46 6.56 -10.27
N LEU A 284 21.78 6.32 -11.40
CA LEU A 284 20.73 7.22 -11.89
C LEU A 284 19.52 7.27 -10.95
N TYR A 285 19.13 6.15 -10.35
CA TYR A 285 18.13 6.15 -9.29
C TYR A 285 18.54 7.07 -8.15
N ARG A 286 19.75 6.91 -7.60
CA ARG A 286 20.25 7.71 -6.47
C ARG A 286 20.43 9.20 -6.76
N THR A 287 20.70 9.58 -8.01
CA THR A 287 21.07 10.96 -8.40
C THR A 287 19.98 11.74 -9.11
N VAL A 288 19.09 11.07 -9.84
CA VAL A 288 18.07 11.70 -10.71
C VAL A 288 16.66 11.35 -10.25
N TRP A 289 16.38 10.09 -9.90
CA TRP A 289 15.00 9.61 -9.76
C TRP A 289 14.49 9.41 -8.33
N ALA A 290 15.36 9.19 -7.34
CA ALA A 290 14.96 8.87 -5.98
C ALA A 290 14.26 10.06 -5.28
N HIS A 291 12.94 10.03 -5.25
CA HIS A 291 12.11 11.04 -4.58
C HIS A 291 12.07 10.79 -3.06
N TYR A 292 13.21 10.98 -2.36
CA TYR A 292 13.27 10.72 -0.92
C TYR A 292 13.72 11.92 -0.06
N ASP A 293 12.85 12.28 0.88
CA ASP A 293 13.10 13.27 1.93
C ASP A 293 14.18 12.77 2.91
N ARG A 294 15.43 13.16 2.65
CA ARG A 294 16.62 12.70 3.40
C ARG A 294 17.12 13.69 4.46
N ARG A 295 16.36 14.73 4.84
CA ARG A 295 16.79 15.69 5.90
C ARG A 295 16.64 15.15 7.33
N GLY A 296 15.83 14.11 7.55
CA GLY A 296 15.44 13.68 8.91
C GLY A 296 16.20 12.49 9.54
N ARG A 297 17.04 11.74 8.81
CA ARG A 297 17.51 10.42 9.28
C ARG A 297 18.99 10.06 9.02
N ARG A 298 19.89 11.05 9.13
CA ARG A 298 21.26 10.80 9.58
C ARG A 298 21.51 11.59 10.86
N THR A 299 21.44 10.89 11.98
CA THR A 299 21.85 11.41 13.29
C THR A 299 23.32 11.82 13.21
N MET A 300 23.62 13.09 13.50
CA MET A 300 24.99 13.49 13.80
C MET A 300 25.48 12.68 14.99
N SER A 301 26.68 12.12 14.91
CA SER A 301 27.31 11.51 16.07
C SER A 301 27.59 12.60 17.11
N LYS A 302 27.48 12.26 18.40
CA LYS A 302 27.88 13.15 19.50
C LYS A 302 29.38 13.51 19.46
N SER A 303 30.21 12.78 18.70
CA SER A 303 31.59 13.16 18.37
C SER A 303 31.69 14.44 17.54
N ASP A 304 30.76 14.63 16.60
CA ASP A 304 30.91 15.63 15.54
C ASP A 304 30.41 17.01 16.00
N ILE A 305 29.42 17.00 16.90
CA ILE A 305 28.96 18.19 17.64
C ILE A 305 30.11 18.75 18.50
N ARG A 306 30.85 17.87 19.21
CA ARG A 306 32.03 18.26 20.00
C ARG A 306 33.22 18.73 19.16
N LYS A 307 33.32 18.32 17.89
CA LYS A 307 34.34 18.84 16.96
C LYS A 307 33.99 20.23 16.42
N ARG A 308 32.70 20.49 16.11
CA ARG A 308 32.24 21.82 15.64
C ARG A 308 32.22 22.91 16.72
N GLN A 309 31.93 22.59 17.97
CA GLN A 309 31.97 23.57 19.07
C GLN A 309 33.39 24.00 19.51
N ARG A 310 34.45 23.45 18.88
CA ARG A 310 35.85 23.81 19.16
C ARG A 310 36.52 24.62 18.04
N THR A 311 35.78 25.00 16.99
CA THR A 311 36.33 25.72 15.83
C THR A 311 35.61 27.04 15.54
N THR A 312 34.94 27.64 16.54
CA THR A 312 34.26 28.93 16.43
C THR A 312 34.65 29.87 17.58
N SER A 313 35.96 30.10 17.72
CA SER A 313 36.54 31.16 18.56
C SER A 313 37.98 31.43 18.09
N GLY A 314 38.16 32.35 17.14
CA GLY A 314 39.49 32.71 16.64
C GLY A 314 39.48 33.33 15.25
N ASN A 315 39.35 34.66 15.23
CA ASN A 315 39.75 35.66 14.22
C ASN A 315 39.45 35.52 12.72
N SER A 316 39.44 36.72 12.12
CA SER A 316 39.55 37.02 10.70
C SER A 316 40.87 36.52 10.11
N ASP A 317 40.91 36.33 8.79
CA ASP A 317 41.46 37.33 7.86
C ASP A 317 41.01 37.00 6.42
N SER A 318 41.25 37.94 5.50
CA SER A 318 40.93 37.84 4.08
C SER A 318 41.81 36.80 3.36
N ASP A 319 41.30 36.22 2.28
CA ASP A 319 41.94 36.30 0.96
C ASP A 319 41.00 35.79 -0.14
N SER A 320 41.25 36.23 -1.38
CA SER A 320 40.40 36.02 -2.55
C SER A 320 40.95 34.96 -3.50
N ASP A 321 40.08 34.53 -4.43
CA ASP A 321 40.42 33.88 -5.71
C ASP A 321 40.99 32.45 -5.64
N SER A 322 40.67 31.52 -6.55
CA SER A 322 39.73 31.49 -7.66
C SER A 322 39.49 30.03 -8.05
N ASP A 323 38.29 29.64 -8.49
CA ASP A 323 38.16 28.40 -9.29
C ASP A 323 37.02 28.48 -10.32
N SER A 324 37.23 27.80 -11.43
CA SER A 324 36.65 28.11 -12.74
C SER A 324 35.15 27.77 -12.89
N SER A 325 34.40 28.71 -13.46
CA SER A 325 32.95 28.63 -13.65
C SER A 325 32.55 27.80 -14.88
N ARG A 326 32.02 26.60 -14.64
CA ARG A 326 31.21 25.89 -15.64
C ARG A 326 29.76 26.34 -15.50
N SER A 327 29.43 27.48 -16.12
CA SER A 327 28.12 28.12 -15.96
C SER A 327 26.97 27.17 -16.32
N LYS A 328 26.05 26.97 -15.37
CA LYS A 328 24.73 26.44 -15.68
C LYS A 328 23.93 27.61 -16.26
N ASN A 329 23.55 27.53 -17.53
CA ASN A 329 22.51 28.41 -18.06
C ASN A 329 21.21 28.11 -17.30
N ILE A 330 20.95 28.91 -16.27
CA ILE A 330 19.69 28.93 -15.55
C ILE A 330 18.72 29.64 -16.48
N PHE A 331 17.61 28.98 -16.79
CA PHE A 331 16.52 29.59 -17.53
C PHE A 331 15.92 30.73 -16.69
N THR A 332 16.07 31.98 -17.14
CA THR A 332 15.57 33.19 -16.48
C THR A 332 14.55 33.89 -17.36
N ASP A 333 13.28 33.91 -16.94
CA ASP A 333 12.17 34.56 -17.63
C ASP A 333 11.64 35.79 -16.88
N GLY A 334 12.47 36.39 -16.01
CA GLY A 334 12.14 37.59 -15.24
C GLY A 334 11.24 37.36 -14.00
N TYR A 335 10.74 36.14 -13.77
CA TYR A 335 9.84 35.82 -12.65
C TYR A 335 10.47 34.86 -11.64
N ASP A 336 10.08 34.96 -10.36
CA ASP A 336 10.53 34.05 -9.30
C ASP A 336 9.91 32.63 -9.39
N GLU A 337 10.25 31.75 -8.45
CA GLU A 337 9.69 30.39 -8.35
C GLU A 337 8.16 30.38 -8.16
N ASN A 338 7.57 31.49 -7.71
CA ASN A 338 6.14 31.68 -7.48
C ASN A 338 5.45 32.52 -8.59
N TYR A 339 6.10 32.71 -9.75
CA TYR A 339 5.59 33.45 -10.91
C TYR A 339 5.34 34.95 -10.64
N ARG A 340 6.02 35.51 -9.64
CA ARG A 340 5.97 36.93 -9.28
C ARG A 340 7.22 37.65 -9.75
N GLY A 341 7.05 38.85 -10.27
CA GLY A 341 8.14 39.67 -10.79
C GLY A 341 8.80 40.50 -9.70
N ASP A 342 9.09 41.74 -10.04
CA ASP A 342 9.75 42.73 -9.21
C ASP A 342 8.88 43.23 -8.03
N ALA A 343 9.35 44.27 -7.34
CA ALA A 343 8.59 44.84 -6.21
C ALA A 343 7.25 45.46 -6.65
N ASN A 344 7.18 46.04 -7.85
CA ASN A 344 5.99 46.72 -8.35
C ASN A 344 4.93 45.72 -8.83
N ASP A 345 5.31 44.66 -9.56
CA ASP A 345 4.42 43.56 -9.92
C ASP A 345 3.82 42.89 -8.68
N ARG A 346 4.65 42.67 -7.63
CA ARG A 346 4.19 42.14 -6.34
C ARG A 346 3.26 43.09 -5.57
N ALA A 347 3.25 44.38 -5.88
CA ALA A 347 2.27 45.33 -5.34
C ALA A 347 0.98 45.30 -6.16
N TRP A 348 1.08 45.31 -7.51
CA TRP A 348 -0.05 45.20 -8.43
C TRP A 348 -0.85 43.89 -8.24
N LEU A 349 -0.19 42.74 -8.10
CA LEU A 349 -0.83 41.46 -7.79
C LEU A 349 -1.57 41.42 -6.43
N LYS A 350 -1.36 42.40 -5.54
CA LYS A 350 -2.13 42.56 -4.30
C LYS A 350 -3.36 43.46 -4.46
N THR A 351 -3.46 44.24 -5.53
CA THR A 351 -4.64 45.10 -5.80
C THR A 351 -5.74 44.38 -6.57
N LEU A 352 -5.42 43.26 -7.25
CA LEU A 352 -6.40 42.41 -7.93
C LEU A 352 -7.17 41.51 -6.95
N SER A 353 -8.38 41.10 -7.31
CA SER A 353 -9.12 40.10 -6.53
C SER A 353 -8.42 38.72 -6.61
N GLU A 354 -8.66 37.86 -5.61
CA GLU A 354 -7.94 36.58 -5.53
C GLU A 354 -8.10 35.70 -6.77
N ARG A 355 -9.29 35.70 -7.38
CA ARG A 355 -9.60 34.94 -8.61
C ARG A 355 -8.83 35.49 -9.82
N GLU A 356 -8.71 36.80 -9.96
CA GLU A 356 -8.02 37.43 -11.09
C GLU A 356 -6.49 37.29 -10.93
N ARG A 357 -6.00 37.42 -9.69
CA ARG A 357 -4.60 37.14 -9.32
C ARG A 357 -4.21 35.69 -9.64
N GLU A 358 -5.08 34.72 -9.32
CA GLU A 358 -4.86 33.31 -9.65
C GLU A 358 -4.88 33.05 -11.17
N ALA A 359 -5.78 33.69 -11.91
CA ALA A 359 -5.83 33.58 -13.37
C ALA A 359 -4.57 34.14 -14.06
N GLU A 360 -4.05 35.29 -13.61
CA GLU A 360 -2.83 35.87 -14.19
C GLU A 360 -1.58 35.05 -13.82
N LEU A 361 -1.50 34.50 -12.60
CA LEU A 361 -0.42 33.57 -12.24
C LEU A 361 -0.46 32.26 -13.04
N LEU A 362 -1.66 31.72 -13.33
CA LEU A 362 -1.84 30.56 -14.20
C LEU A 362 -1.34 30.85 -15.63
N LYS A 363 -1.70 32.01 -16.18
CA LYS A 363 -1.28 32.44 -17.51
C LYS A 363 0.25 32.61 -17.62
N ARG A 364 0.91 33.16 -16.59
CA ARG A 364 2.38 33.23 -16.51
C ARG A 364 3.02 31.84 -16.43
N HIS A 365 2.42 30.91 -15.68
CA HIS A 365 2.85 29.51 -15.66
C HIS A 365 2.76 28.87 -17.05
N GLU A 366 1.65 29.05 -17.77
CA GLU A 366 1.48 28.57 -19.15
C GLU A 366 2.53 29.17 -20.10
N GLN A 367 2.81 30.47 -20.00
CA GLN A 367 3.86 31.13 -20.78
C GLN A 367 5.26 30.55 -20.48
N ARG A 368 5.63 30.38 -19.21
CA ARG A 368 6.91 29.76 -18.80
C ARG A 368 7.09 28.37 -19.41
N GLU A 369 6.03 27.56 -19.41
CA GLU A 369 6.06 26.21 -19.99
C GLU A 369 6.11 26.21 -21.53
N ILE A 370 5.50 27.18 -22.20
CA ILE A 370 5.62 27.36 -23.66
C ILE A 370 7.05 27.75 -24.03
N ILE A 371 7.68 28.69 -23.31
CA ILE A 371 9.05 29.14 -23.60
C ILE A 371 10.05 27.98 -23.40
N LYS A 372 10.01 27.28 -22.25
CA LYS A 372 10.86 26.09 -22.03
C LYS A 372 10.70 25.03 -23.11
N ARG A 373 9.47 24.78 -23.56
CA ARG A 373 9.19 23.81 -24.64
C ARG A 373 9.76 24.28 -25.97
N ARG A 374 9.72 25.59 -26.26
CA ARG A 374 10.33 26.19 -27.46
C ARG A 374 11.85 26.10 -27.41
N GLU A 375 12.48 26.38 -26.27
CA GLU A 375 13.93 26.19 -26.08
C GLU A 375 14.34 24.72 -26.25
N GLU A 376 13.59 23.78 -25.68
CA GLU A 376 13.91 22.35 -25.82
C GLU A 376 13.78 21.89 -27.27
N ILE A 377 12.78 22.40 -28.01
CA ILE A 377 12.64 22.16 -29.45
C ILE A 377 13.82 22.78 -30.21
N ASN A 378 14.16 24.04 -29.95
CA ASN A 378 15.29 24.73 -30.60
C ASN A 378 16.62 24.01 -30.31
N LYS A 379 16.82 23.52 -29.09
CA LYS A 379 18.02 22.75 -28.72
C LYS A 379 18.09 21.40 -29.44
N ARG A 380 16.96 20.72 -29.61
CA ARG A 380 16.85 19.48 -30.41
C ARG A 380 16.97 19.72 -31.92
N LEU A 381 16.62 20.91 -32.40
CA LEU A 381 16.84 21.33 -33.80
C LEU A 381 18.32 21.67 -34.02
N LYS A 382 18.94 22.43 -33.11
CA LYS A 382 20.37 22.75 -33.16
C LYS A 382 21.25 21.51 -33.08
N SER A 383 20.98 20.57 -32.15
CA SER A 383 21.71 19.30 -32.11
C SER A 383 21.53 18.46 -33.38
N LYS A 384 20.36 18.51 -34.02
CA LYS A 384 20.12 17.82 -35.30
C LYS A 384 20.80 18.50 -36.49
N ALA A 385 20.90 19.83 -36.48
CA ALA A 385 21.65 20.58 -37.50
C ALA A 385 23.16 20.34 -37.38
N GLU A 386 23.66 20.28 -36.14
CA GLU A 386 25.03 19.86 -35.82
C GLU A 386 25.29 18.41 -36.26
N GLU A 387 24.35 17.48 -36.04
CA GLU A 387 24.42 16.09 -36.54
C GLU A 387 24.27 15.98 -38.07
N SER A 388 23.57 16.89 -38.75
CA SER A 388 23.38 16.87 -40.21
C SER A 388 24.40 17.72 -40.99
N GLY A 389 25.35 18.38 -40.31
CA GLY A 389 26.47 19.08 -40.93
C GLY A 389 26.14 20.37 -41.67
N ILE A 390 24.92 20.90 -41.51
CA ILE A 390 24.49 22.16 -42.16
C ILE A 390 24.80 23.31 -41.21
N LYS A 391 25.77 24.16 -41.57
CA LYS A 391 26.03 25.41 -40.86
C LYS A 391 24.95 26.43 -41.21
N SER A 392 24.12 26.80 -40.23
CA SER A 392 23.36 28.04 -40.26
C SER A 392 24.22 29.16 -39.69
N GLU A 393 24.24 30.31 -40.35
CA GLU A 393 25.01 31.49 -39.95
C GLU A 393 24.50 32.08 -38.63
N GLU A 394 25.39 32.69 -37.84
CA GLU A 394 25.04 33.39 -36.61
C GLU A 394 24.61 34.82 -36.94
N GLU A 395 23.32 35.12 -36.86
CA GLU A 395 22.87 36.51 -36.72
C GLU A 395 23.19 36.98 -35.29
N GLY A 396 23.98 38.05 -35.20
CA GLY A 396 24.58 38.51 -33.94
C GLY A 396 23.58 39.16 -32.98
N GLU A 397 23.97 39.20 -31.71
CA GLU A 397 23.27 39.93 -30.65
C GLU A 397 23.21 41.43 -31.00
N ILE A 398 22.01 42.00 -31.02
CA ILE A 398 21.81 43.44 -30.89
C ILE A 398 21.71 43.71 -29.39
N ASP A 399 22.71 44.40 -28.87
CA ASP A 399 22.84 44.85 -27.49
C ASP A 399 22.15 46.21 -27.37
N ASP A 400 20.91 46.24 -26.86
CA ASP A 400 20.18 47.48 -26.59
C ASP A 400 20.09 47.71 -25.07
N GLN A 401 20.82 48.74 -24.62
CA GLN A 401 20.78 49.24 -23.25
C GLN A 401 19.52 50.10 -23.05
N ASP A 402 18.89 49.97 -21.88
CA ASP A 402 17.82 50.90 -21.47
C ASP A 402 18.40 52.31 -21.28
N ASP A 403 17.93 53.28 -22.06
CA ASP A 403 18.14 54.71 -21.81
C ASP A 403 16.79 55.45 -21.97
N ASP A 404 16.38 56.16 -20.91
CA ASP A 404 15.14 56.92 -20.84
C ASP A 404 15.15 58.14 -21.78
N SER A 405 14.08 58.36 -22.55
CA SER A 405 13.48 59.72 -22.67
C SER A 405 12.15 59.77 -23.46
N ASP A 406 11.21 60.51 -22.86
CA ASP A 406 10.10 61.29 -23.44
C ASP A 406 10.10 61.48 -24.97
N ASN A 407 8.98 61.43 -25.71
CA ASN A 407 7.73 62.12 -25.42
C ASN A 407 6.65 61.85 -26.51
N ASP A 408 5.37 62.13 -26.23
CA ASP A 408 4.33 62.73 -27.09
C ASP A 408 4.33 62.46 -28.64
N LYS A 409 3.24 62.19 -29.37
CA LYS A 409 1.79 62.51 -29.27
C LYS A 409 1.14 61.86 -30.52
N SER A 410 -0.17 61.58 -30.66
CA SER A 410 -1.35 61.87 -29.84
C SER A 410 -2.57 61.03 -30.29
N ASN A 411 -3.62 61.08 -29.45
CA ASN A 411 -5.03 61.10 -29.84
C ASN A 411 -5.73 59.83 -30.40
N LYS A 412 -6.58 59.30 -29.50
CA LYS A 412 -8.05 59.31 -29.58
C LYS A 412 -8.77 58.01 -29.97
N THR A 413 -9.56 57.54 -28.98
CA THR A 413 -10.99 57.14 -29.05
C THR A 413 -11.50 56.33 -30.25
N SER A 414 -12.34 55.30 -30.10
CA SER A 414 -12.92 54.64 -28.91
C SER A 414 -13.88 53.53 -29.38
N ILE A 415 -14.13 52.52 -28.53
CA ILE A 415 -15.34 51.68 -28.51
C ILE A 415 -15.49 50.57 -29.59
N ARG A 416 -15.78 49.38 -29.06
CA ARG A 416 -16.55 48.21 -29.55
C ARG A 416 -15.85 46.97 -30.14
N LYS A 417 -16.25 45.85 -29.53
CA LYS A 417 -16.13 44.46 -29.98
C LYS A 417 -17.00 44.19 -31.23
N SER A 418 -16.49 43.40 -32.17
CA SER A 418 -17.12 42.19 -32.75
C SER A 418 -16.14 41.58 -33.76
N ASN A 419 -15.72 40.31 -33.68
CA ASN A 419 -16.49 39.09 -34.01
C ASN A 419 -17.20 39.17 -35.37
N LEU A 420 -16.67 38.48 -36.40
CA LEU A 420 -17.33 37.46 -37.26
C LEU A 420 -16.60 37.30 -38.61
N TYR A 421 -16.39 36.04 -39.04
CA TYR A 421 -16.42 35.54 -40.45
C TYR A 421 -15.53 36.22 -41.52
N ASP A 422 -15.16 35.58 -42.64
CA ASP A 422 -15.06 34.16 -43.04
C ASP A 422 -14.07 34.10 -44.23
N ASN A 423 -13.72 32.88 -44.66
CA ASN A 423 -13.50 32.46 -46.06
C ASN A 423 -12.60 33.28 -47.03
N ASP A 424 -11.67 32.55 -47.67
CA ASP A 424 -11.48 32.52 -49.14
C ASP A 424 -10.87 33.77 -49.84
N ILE A 425 -10.18 33.73 -50.99
CA ILE A 425 -9.63 32.68 -51.88
C ILE A 425 -8.69 33.38 -52.92
N TYR A 426 -7.63 32.71 -53.42
CA TYR A 426 -6.69 33.16 -54.50
C TYR A 426 -5.94 34.50 -54.24
N ALA A 427 -4.84 34.87 -54.91
CA ALA A 427 -4.07 34.28 -56.01
C ALA A 427 -2.54 34.40 -55.70
N GLU A 428 -1.70 33.49 -56.19
CA GLU A 428 -0.72 33.74 -57.28
C GLU A 428 0.39 34.76 -56.93
N ASP A 429 1.61 34.27 -56.74
CA ASP A 429 2.71 34.53 -57.68
C ASP A 429 3.72 33.38 -57.57
N ASP A 430 4.19 32.91 -58.73
CA ASP A 430 5.03 31.71 -58.90
C ASP A 430 6.53 32.02 -58.78
N ASP A 431 7.33 31.00 -58.44
CA ASP A 431 8.53 30.64 -59.22
C ASP A 431 9.00 29.22 -58.82
N ASP A 432 9.32 28.41 -59.83
CA ASP A 432 9.46 26.94 -59.73
C ASP A 432 10.82 26.44 -59.21
N ASP A 433 10.82 25.33 -58.47
CA ASP A 433 11.77 24.22 -58.67
C ASP A 433 11.31 22.91 -57.98
N ASP A 434 11.70 21.76 -58.54
CA ASP A 434 10.85 20.54 -58.57
C ASP A 434 10.96 19.52 -57.38
N PHE A 435 9.97 18.62 -57.30
CA PHE A 435 9.60 17.70 -56.20
C PHE A 435 10.44 16.37 -56.16
N PRO A 436 10.30 15.39 -55.19
CA PRO A 436 9.09 15.09 -54.40
C PRO A 436 9.17 14.56 -52.93
N SER A 437 8.23 15.00 -52.06
CA SER A 437 7.83 14.21 -50.86
C SER A 437 6.46 14.57 -50.22
N SER A 438 5.35 14.65 -50.98
CA SER A 438 4.00 14.83 -50.39
C SER A 438 3.20 13.52 -50.21
N THR A 439 3.61 12.44 -50.86
CA THR A 439 2.86 11.17 -50.95
C THR A 439 2.71 10.47 -49.59
N ASN A 440 3.74 10.55 -48.73
CA ASN A 440 3.72 9.86 -47.43
C ASN A 440 2.78 10.51 -46.42
N ARG A 441 2.76 11.84 -46.29
CA ARG A 441 1.83 12.54 -45.38
C ARG A 441 0.36 12.30 -45.77
N ARG A 442 0.05 12.30 -47.08
CA ARG A 442 -1.31 12.02 -47.58
C ARG A 442 -1.74 10.58 -47.36
N LYS A 443 -0.84 9.60 -47.54
CA LYS A 443 -1.08 8.18 -47.16
C LYS A 443 -1.35 8.03 -45.66
N GLN A 444 -0.57 8.72 -44.82
CA GLN A 444 -0.69 8.60 -43.36
C GLN A 444 -2.01 9.16 -42.82
N ILE A 445 -2.46 10.31 -43.34
CA ILE A 445 -3.76 10.93 -42.99
C ILE A 445 -4.95 10.10 -43.49
N ASN A 446 -4.84 9.51 -44.69
CA ASN A 446 -5.90 8.63 -45.21
C ASN A 446 -5.99 7.32 -44.40
N ALA A 447 -4.86 6.78 -43.93
CA ALA A 447 -4.82 5.57 -43.11
C ALA A 447 -5.43 5.77 -41.70
N THR A 448 -5.25 6.94 -41.07
CA THR A 448 -5.95 7.24 -39.80
C THR A 448 -7.45 7.42 -40.01
N LYS A 449 -7.88 8.16 -41.05
CA LYS A 449 -9.32 8.32 -41.36
C LYS A 449 -10.02 7.00 -41.71
N GLN A 450 -9.32 6.05 -42.36
CA GLN A 450 -9.85 4.70 -42.58
C GLN A 450 -10.01 3.93 -41.27
N LYS A 451 -9.03 3.95 -40.36
CA LYS A 451 -9.14 3.28 -39.06
C LYS A 451 -10.27 3.83 -38.18
N GLU A 452 -10.49 5.15 -38.20
CA GLU A 452 -11.60 5.78 -37.46
C GLU A 452 -12.97 5.41 -38.06
N THR A 453 -13.08 5.28 -39.38
CA THR A 453 -14.33 4.84 -40.04
C THR A 453 -14.60 3.34 -39.94
N GLU A 454 -13.55 2.50 -39.81
CA GLU A 454 -13.71 1.08 -39.45
C GLU A 454 -14.10 0.90 -37.99
N HIS A 455 -13.54 1.71 -37.08
CA HIS A 455 -13.91 1.68 -35.66
C HIS A 455 -15.37 2.16 -35.44
N SER A 456 -15.85 3.15 -36.19
CA SER A 456 -17.25 3.58 -36.07
C SER A 456 -18.23 2.57 -36.69
N LYS A 457 -17.89 1.97 -37.85
CA LYS A 457 -18.69 0.89 -38.46
C LYS A 457 -18.77 -0.37 -37.58
N SER A 458 -17.67 -0.79 -36.95
CA SER A 458 -17.69 -1.95 -36.04
C SER A 458 -18.51 -1.70 -34.78
N LEU A 459 -18.49 -0.48 -34.23
CA LEU A 459 -19.40 -0.09 -33.15
C LEU A 459 -20.88 -0.08 -33.60
N GLN A 460 -21.18 0.41 -34.80
CA GLN A 460 -22.54 0.34 -35.35
C GLN A 460 -23.03 -1.11 -35.51
N LEU A 461 -22.21 -2.01 -36.07
CA LEU A 461 -22.54 -3.43 -36.20
C LEU A 461 -22.76 -4.12 -34.84
N LEU A 462 -22.01 -3.74 -33.80
CA LEU A 462 -22.23 -4.23 -32.42
C LEU A 462 -23.57 -3.74 -31.83
N VAL A 463 -23.96 -2.50 -32.08
CA VAL A 463 -25.25 -1.94 -31.65
C VAL A 463 -26.41 -2.58 -32.42
N GLU A 464 -26.26 -2.77 -33.73
CA GLU A 464 -27.28 -3.39 -34.58
C GLU A 464 -27.45 -4.89 -34.26
N GLY A 465 -26.35 -5.60 -33.97
CA GLY A 465 -26.38 -6.97 -33.48
C GLY A 465 -27.05 -7.13 -32.11
N ARG A 466 -26.95 -6.10 -31.24
CA ARG A 466 -27.71 -6.05 -29.98
C ARG A 466 -29.20 -5.82 -30.21
N LYS A 467 -29.58 -4.92 -31.12
CA LYS A 467 -31.00 -4.72 -31.51
C LYS A 467 -31.60 -5.98 -32.11
N LYS A 468 -30.95 -6.61 -33.09
CA LYS A 468 -31.41 -7.88 -33.69
C LYS A 468 -31.60 -8.99 -32.67
N LYS A 469 -30.67 -9.16 -31.70
CA LYS A 469 -30.84 -10.11 -30.58
C LYS A 469 -32.00 -9.76 -29.65
N GLN A 470 -32.32 -8.48 -29.47
CA GLN A 470 -33.46 -8.04 -28.66
C GLN A 470 -34.79 -8.29 -29.41
N ASP A 471 -34.85 -8.00 -30.70
CA ASP A 471 -36.02 -8.24 -31.56
C ASP A 471 -36.29 -9.74 -31.76
N GLU A 472 -35.25 -10.58 -31.87
CA GLU A 472 -35.38 -12.05 -31.84
C GLU A 472 -35.92 -12.55 -30.50
N ARG A 473 -35.54 -11.92 -29.39
CA ARG A 473 -36.04 -12.28 -28.05
C ARG A 473 -37.52 -11.94 -27.91
N ILE A 474 -37.93 -10.76 -28.41
CA ILE A 474 -39.32 -10.29 -28.45
C ILE A 474 -40.16 -11.20 -29.37
N LYS A 475 -39.66 -11.57 -30.55
CA LYS A 475 -40.37 -12.53 -31.43
C LYS A 475 -40.49 -13.93 -30.83
N LYS A 476 -39.50 -14.41 -30.08
CA LYS A 476 -39.59 -15.70 -29.36
C LYS A 476 -40.61 -15.69 -28.22
N THR A 477 -40.93 -14.53 -27.64
CA THR A 477 -42.03 -14.40 -26.64
C THR A 477 -43.43 -14.23 -27.26
N SER A 478 -43.56 -14.16 -28.59
CA SER A 478 -44.84 -13.87 -29.26
C SER A 478 -45.39 -15.01 -30.13
N ILE A 479 -44.83 -16.23 -30.06
CA ILE A 479 -45.33 -17.39 -30.84
C ILE A 479 -45.27 -18.69 -30.04
N LYS A 480 -46.36 -19.05 -29.35
CA LYS A 480 -47.11 -20.31 -29.53
C LYS A 480 -48.40 -20.34 -28.68
N PRO A 481 -49.39 -21.17 -29.03
CA PRO A 481 -50.80 -20.86 -28.80
C PRO A 481 -51.47 -21.73 -27.73
N GLU A 482 -52.74 -21.42 -27.54
CA GLU A 482 -53.77 -22.12 -26.78
C GLU A 482 -53.86 -23.62 -27.10
N ASP A 483 -54.12 -24.42 -26.07
CA ASP A 483 -55.00 -25.59 -26.11
C ASP A 483 -55.60 -25.75 -24.71
N ALA A 484 -56.92 -25.78 -24.60
CA ALA A 484 -57.64 -25.82 -23.33
C ALA A 484 -58.87 -26.74 -23.39
N SER A 485 -58.94 -27.70 -22.46
CA SER A 485 -60.16 -28.24 -21.84
C SER A 485 -59.70 -29.07 -20.62
N SER A 486 -60.43 -29.15 -19.51
CA SER A 486 -61.83 -28.80 -19.21
C SER A 486 -62.02 -28.32 -17.75
N SER A 487 -63.24 -27.89 -17.43
CA SER A 487 -63.91 -27.96 -16.10
C SER A 487 -63.35 -27.17 -14.90
N ASP A 488 -64.11 -26.40 -14.11
CA ASP A 488 -65.53 -25.98 -14.17
C ASP A 488 -65.74 -24.63 -13.44
N GLU A 489 -66.83 -23.94 -13.80
CA GLU A 489 -67.78 -23.09 -13.03
C GLU A 489 -67.40 -22.58 -11.59
N ASP A 490 -67.73 -21.36 -11.13
CA ASP A 490 -68.70 -20.37 -11.64
C ASP A 490 -68.49 -18.90 -11.17
N ASN A 491 -69.14 -18.00 -11.90
CA ASN A 491 -69.38 -16.54 -11.82
C ASN A 491 -69.83 -15.92 -10.45
N PRO A 492 -70.11 -14.58 -10.33
CA PRO A 492 -69.59 -13.40 -11.07
C PRO A 492 -69.36 -12.11 -10.21
N ASP A 493 -68.68 -11.09 -10.79
CA ASP A 493 -69.00 -9.63 -10.74
C ASP A 493 -69.17 -8.87 -9.38
N LYS A 494 -69.19 -7.52 -9.24
CA LYS A 494 -68.78 -6.27 -9.91
C LYS A 494 -68.95 -5.19 -8.81
N SER A 495 -68.26 -4.07 -8.68
CA SER A 495 -67.87 -3.05 -9.67
C SER A 495 -67.04 -1.95 -8.98
N SER A 496 -66.49 -1.05 -9.79
CA SER A 496 -65.65 0.08 -9.42
C SER A 496 -66.33 1.21 -8.63
N LYS A 497 -65.54 1.90 -7.78
CA LYS A 497 -65.19 3.33 -7.99
C LYS A 497 -64.06 3.84 -7.08
N LYS A 498 -63.32 4.84 -7.59
CA LYS A 498 -62.22 5.55 -6.92
C LYS A 498 -62.73 6.53 -5.86
N ASN A 499 -61.93 6.83 -4.84
CA ASN A 499 -61.31 8.16 -4.68
C ASN A 499 -60.25 8.22 -3.58
N GLU A 500 -59.56 9.37 -3.49
CA GLU A 500 -58.28 9.58 -2.80
C GLU A 500 -58.35 9.82 -1.28
N LYS A 501 -57.20 9.52 -0.65
CA LYS A 501 -56.47 10.30 0.39
C LYS A 501 -56.79 10.18 1.89
N ASP A 502 -55.65 10.31 2.59
CA ASP A 502 -55.38 10.79 3.96
C ASP A 502 -55.49 9.90 5.21
N GLU A 503 -54.32 9.80 5.87
CA GLU A 503 -54.02 9.80 7.31
C GLU A 503 -54.51 8.68 8.30
N LYS A 504 -53.54 7.81 8.66
CA LYS A 504 -52.86 7.77 10.00
C LYS A 504 -53.40 6.90 11.16
N TRP A 505 -52.43 6.38 11.92
CA TRP A 505 -52.44 5.69 13.24
C TRP A 505 -52.67 4.15 13.30
N LYS A 506 -51.66 3.45 13.88
CA LYS A 506 -51.67 2.56 15.09
C LYS A 506 -52.98 1.76 15.42
N VAL A 507 -52.96 0.53 15.95
CA VAL A 507 -51.96 -0.24 16.75
C VAL A 507 -52.34 -1.74 16.90
N THR A 508 -51.44 -2.57 17.45
CA THR A 508 -51.62 -3.97 17.98
C THR A 508 -52.17 -5.04 17.00
N ASP A 509 -52.24 -6.37 17.25
CA ASP A 509 -52.24 -7.25 18.46
C ASP A 509 -51.49 -8.58 18.16
N VAL A 510 -50.70 -9.17 19.07
CA VAL A 510 -51.03 -10.13 20.16
C VAL A 510 -51.49 -11.52 19.69
N TYR A 511 -50.86 -12.58 20.23
CA TYR A 511 -51.57 -13.70 20.89
C TYR A 511 -50.65 -14.44 21.90
N GLN A 512 -51.19 -14.71 23.09
CA GLN A 512 -50.60 -15.52 24.17
C GLN A 512 -51.27 -16.90 24.24
N THR A 513 -50.64 -17.85 24.95
CA THR A 513 -51.29 -18.92 25.74
C THR A 513 -50.21 -19.52 26.68
N SER A 514 -50.25 -19.27 28.00
CA SER A 514 -50.92 -20.05 29.10
C SER A 514 -50.07 -21.26 29.59
N SER A 515 -49.96 -21.60 30.88
CA SER A 515 -50.38 -21.01 32.17
C SER A 515 -49.77 -21.80 33.37
N GLU A 516 -50.00 -21.34 34.63
CA GLU A 516 -49.83 -22.05 35.95
C GLU A 516 -48.38 -22.39 36.40
N ASP A 517 -47.92 -22.36 37.68
CA ASP A 517 -48.39 -21.95 39.04
C ASP A 517 -47.11 -21.91 39.97
N ASP A 518 -47.07 -21.41 41.23
CA ASP A 518 -47.42 -20.09 41.81
C ASP A 518 -46.65 -19.91 43.20
N ASP A 519 -47.18 -19.19 44.20
CA ASP A 519 -46.80 -19.08 45.66
C ASP A 519 -45.48 -18.41 46.20
N ASP A 520 -45.70 -17.30 46.91
CA ASP A 520 -45.27 -16.92 48.30
C ASP A 520 -43.97 -16.12 48.69
N ASP A 521 -44.27 -14.94 49.27
CA ASP A 521 -43.81 -14.28 50.52
C ASP A 521 -42.47 -13.51 50.69
N ASP A 522 -42.66 -12.20 51.01
CA ASP A 522 -42.04 -11.33 52.04
C ASP A 522 -40.51 -11.06 52.08
N ASP A 523 -40.01 -9.92 52.58
CA ASP A 523 -40.58 -8.84 53.42
C ASP A 523 -40.09 -7.44 52.97
N ASP A 524 -40.84 -6.38 53.31
CA ASP A 524 -40.61 -4.97 52.91
C ASP A 524 -40.08 -4.12 54.09
N GLY A 525 -39.37 -3.01 53.83
CA GLY A 525 -38.49 -2.41 54.85
C GLY A 525 -38.07 -0.95 54.72
N ARG A 526 -38.98 -0.05 54.29
CA ARG A 526 -38.74 1.41 54.36
C ARG A 526 -39.14 1.97 55.74
N ASP A 527 -38.34 2.87 56.33
CA ASP A 527 -38.57 4.33 56.21
C ASP A 527 -37.75 5.22 57.18
N ASN A 528 -37.02 6.15 56.58
CA ASN A 528 -37.15 7.60 56.78
C ASN A 528 -37.50 8.17 58.18
N ARG A 529 -36.53 8.83 58.85
CA ARG A 529 -36.81 9.85 59.90
C ARG A 529 -35.96 11.11 59.74
N ARG A 530 -36.61 12.26 59.94
CA ARG A 530 -36.06 13.63 59.88
C ARG A 530 -35.42 14.02 61.22
N ALA A 531 -34.39 14.88 61.21
CA ALA A 531 -34.26 16.02 62.14
C ALA A 531 -33.06 16.94 61.78
N ARG A 532 -33.01 18.14 62.38
CA ARG A 532 -32.07 19.24 62.08
C ARG A 532 -31.07 19.48 63.23
N SER A 533 -29.83 19.84 62.87
CA SER A 533 -28.90 20.78 63.53
C SER A 533 -28.89 20.99 65.07
N ARG A 534 -27.73 20.79 65.71
CA ARG A 534 -27.04 21.77 66.62
C ARG A 534 -25.74 21.19 67.21
N SER A 535 -24.67 21.99 67.25
CA SER A 535 -23.49 21.89 68.13
C SER A 535 -23.84 22.41 69.55
N PRO A 536 -23.04 22.28 70.64
CA PRO A 536 -21.55 22.22 70.69
C PRO A 536 -20.89 21.34 71.81
N ASP A 537 -19.54 21.35 71.86
CA ASP A 537 -18.56 21.13 72.97
C ASP A 537 -18.76 19.96 74.00
N ASP A 538 -17.79 19.42 74.76
CA ASP A 538 -16.38 19.75 75.10
C ASP A 538 -15.65 18.49 75.70
N ARG A 539 -14.29 18.43 75.67
CA ARG A 539 -13.34 17.61 76.52
C ARG A 539 -13.36 16.05 76.44
N THR A 540 -12.27 15.29 76.61
CA THR A 540 -10.80 15.53 76.74
C THR A 540 -10.02 14.19 76.64
N LEU A 541 -8.85 14.18 75.99
CA LEU A 541 -7.67 13.28 76.22
C LEU A 541 -7.89 11.74 76.03
N ASP A 542 -6.95 10.89 75.58
CA ASP A 542 -5.48 10.96 75.52
C ASP A 542 -4.93 10.11 74.32
N SER A 543 -3.67 10.42 73.94
CA SER A 543 -2.73 9.80 72.99
C SER A 543 -2.94 8.40 72.38
N ARG A 544 -2.73 8.31 71.06
CA ARG A 544 -1.61 7.57 70.41
C ARG A 544 -1.53 7.82 68.89
N ASP A 545 -0.31 7.86 68.37
CA ASP A 545 0.01 8.21 66.98
C ASP A 545 -0.52 7.23 65.92
N HIS A 546 -1.15 7.77 64.88
CA HIS A 546 -1.00 7.25 63.52
C HIS A 546 -1.21 8.35 62.47
N ASP A 547 -0.15 9.15 62.23
CA ASP A 547 -0.08 10.12 61.13
C ASP A 547 -0.08 9.42 59.76
N SER A 548 -1.28 9.04 59.30
CA SER A 548 -1.53 8.64 57.91
C SER A 548 -1.83 9.89 57.08
N LYS A 549 -0.74 10.56 56.66
CA LYS A 549 -0.74 11.74 55.79
C LYS A 549 -1.84 11.69 54.73
N ARG A 550 -2.89 12.49 54.92
CA ARG A 550 -3.83 12.83 53.85
C ARG A 550 -3.04 13.50 52.73
N LYS A 551 -2.81 12.76 51.63
CA LYS A 551 -2.14 13.32 50.44
C LYS A 551 -2.91 14.56 49.99
N ARG A 552 -2.20 15.69 49.88
CA ARG A 552 -2.79 16.92 49.34
C ARG A 552 -2.96 16.73 47.83
N CYS A 553 -4.20 16.54 47.39
CA CYS A 553 -4.56 16.48 45.97
C CYS A 553 -4.12 17.77 45.28
N THR A 554 -3.04 17.71 44.53
CA THR A 554 -2.51 18.86 43.78
C THR A 554 -3.11 18.84 42.37
N PRO A 555 -3.65 19.97 41.87
CA PRO A 555 -4.16 20.06 40.51
C PRO A 555 -2.99 20.06 39.50
N ILE A 556 -3.26 19.60 38.28
CA ILE A 556 -2.26 19.56 37.20
C ILE A 556 -1.71 20.96 36.90
N THR A 557 -0.38 21.08 36.93
CA THR A 557 0.34 22.33 36.62
C THR A 557 1.11 22.27 35.29
N THR A 558 1.55 21.08 34.87
CA THR A 558 2.41 20.91 33.68
C THR A 558 1.74 20.11 32.57
N LYS A 559 2.16 20.35 31.32
CA LYS A 559 1.66 19.64 30.13
C LYS A 559 1.98 18.15 30.17
N ASP A 560 3.16 17.78 30.67
CA ASP A 560 3.63 16.39 30.68
C ASP A 560 2.82 15.50 31.63
N GLN A 561 2.25 16.07 32.70
CA GLN A 561 1.29 15.38 33.57
C GLN A 561 0.00 15.01 32.81
N LEU A 562 -0.52 15.93 31.99
CA LEU A 562 -1.71 15.67 31.16
C LEU A 562 -1.41 14.67 30.03
N LYS A 563 -0.18 14.66 29.50
CA LYS A 563 0.28 13.74 28.44
C LYS A 563 0.03 12.26 28.78
N SER A 564 0.16 11.90 30.05
CA SER A 564 -0.09 10.53 30.55
C SER A 564 -1.55 10.07 30.46
N MET A 565 -2.52 11.00 30.51
CA MET A 565 -3.95 10.70 30.34
C MET A 565 -4.41 10.69 28.87
N ILE A 566 -3.52 10.97 27.90
CA ILE A 566 -3.90 11.05 26.49
C ILE A 566 -4.01 9.66 25.86
N LEU A 567 -5.14 9.38 25.23
CA LEU A 567 -5.28 8.23 24.32
C LEU A 567 -4.85 8.62 22.91
N SER A 568 -3.72 8.08 22.48
CA SER A 568 -3.27 8.19 21.09
C SER A 568 -4.20 7.43 20.15
N ARG A 569 -4.38 7.95 18.93
CA ARG A 569 -5.19 7.31 17.88
C ARG A 569 -4.71 5.88 17.58
N PHE A 570 -3.41 5.60 17.68
CA PHE A 570 -2.87 4.24 17.51
C PHE A 570 -3.34 3.24 18.58
N ARG A 571 -3.52 3.67 19.84
CA ARG A 571 -4.12 2.81 20.88
C ARG A 571 -5.60 2.57 20.59
N MET A 572 -6.31 3.62 20.19
CA MET A 572 -7.72 3.55 19.86
C MET A 572 -8.00 2.67 18.64
N GLU A 573 -7.14 2.68 17.62
CA GLU A 573 -7.24 1.77 16.46
C GLU A 573 -7.15 0.29 16.86
N LYS A 574 -6.30 -0.05 17.84
CA LYS A 574 -6.19 -1.43 18.36
C LYS A 574 -7.35 -1.81 19.27
N TRP A 575 -7.82 -0.88 20.11
CA TRP A 575 -8.83 -1.13 21.13
C TRP A 575 -10.27 -0.88 20.69
N CYS A 576 -10.55 -0.29 19.52
CA CYS A 576 -11.91 0.11 19.12
C CYS A 576 -12.97 -1.02 19.13
N HIS A 577 -12.55 -2.28 19.03
CA HIS A 577 -13.42 -3.46 19.10
C HIS A 577 -13.33 -4.23 20.43
N SER A 578 -12.43 -3.83 21.34
CA SER A 578 -12.26 -4.46 22.65
C SER A 578 -13.42 -4.09 23.60
N PRO A 579 -13.93 -5.01 24.44
CA PRO A 579 -15.09 -4.77 25.29
C PRO A 579 -14.85 -3.62 26.28
N PHE A 580 -13.66 -3.55 26.88
CA PHE A 580 -13.25 -2.51 27.86
C PHE A 580 -13.02 -1.11 27.24
N PHE A 581 -13.17 -0.94 25.92
CA PHE A 581 -12.81 0.33 25.26
C PHE A 581 -13.63 1.52 25.74
N SER A 582 -14.94 1.32 26.01
CA SER A 582 -15.82 2.39 26.48
C SER A 582 -15.35 2.95 27.82
N ASP A 583 -15.00 2.06 28.75
CA ASP A 583 -14.63 2.42 30.12
C ASP A 583 -13.24 3.08 30.17
N VAL A 584 -12.26 2.50 29.46
CA VAL A 584 -10.91 3.08 29.35
C VAL A 584 -10.95 4.44 28.65
N ALA A 585 -11.79 4.62 27.63
CA ALA A 585 -11.91 5.89 26.94
C ALA A 585 -12.43 7.01 27.84
N LYS A 586 -13.45 6.75 28.67
CA LYS A 586 -14.07 7.74 29.58
C LYS A 586 -13.06 8.36 30.54
N GLY A 587 -13.08 9.69 30.67
CA GLY A 587 -12.13 10.44 31.51
C GLY A 587 -10.68 10.47 31.00
N SER A 588 -10.41 9.93 29.80
CA SER A 588 -9.14 10.17 29.10
C SER A 588 -9.20 11.45 28.27
N PHE A 589 -8.05 12.01 27.93
CA PHE A 589 -7.95 13.19 27.06
C PHE A 589 -7.57 12.82 25.62
N VAL A 590 -7.98 13.64 24.66
CA VAL A 590 -7.56 13.54 23.25
C VAL A 590 -7.27 14.91 22.66
N ARG A 591 -6.32 14.95 21.73
CA ARG A 591 -6.04 16.11 20.86
C ARG A 591 -6.84 15.96 19.58
N ILE A 592 -7.84 16.80 19.36
CA ILE A 592 -8.72 16.72 18.20
C ILE A 592 -8.61 17.94 17.29
N ASN A 593 -8.67 17.71 15.97
CA ASN A 593 -8.84 18.77 14.97
C ASN A 593 -10.31 19.23 14.94
N ILE A 594 -10.55 20.53 15.18
CA ILE A 594 -11.90 21.12 15.18
C ILE A 594 -12.24 21.80 13.84
N GLY A 595 -11.24 22.09 13.01
CA GLY A 595 -11.41 22.77 11.72
C GLY A 595 -10.17 23.58 11.34
N GLN A 596 -10.34 24.53 10.43
CA GLN A 596 -9.29 25.48 10.04
C GLN A 596 -9.69 26.90 10.45
N ASN A 597 -8.69 27.71 10.80
CA ASN A 597 -8.84 29.15 11.04
C ASN A 597 -7.73 29.86 10.26
N ASN A 598 -8.10 30.78 9.36
CA ASN A 598 -7.17 31.43 8.41
C ASN A 598 -6.27 30.43 7.64
N GLY A 599 -6.81 29.26 7.28
CA GLY A 599 -6.10 28.19 6.58
C GLY A 599 -5.32 27.21 7.48
N GLU A 600 -4.97 27.58 8.71
CA GLU A 600 -4.25 26.70 9.63
C GLU A 600 -5.19 25.75 10.40
N PRO A 601 -4.85 24.46 10.56
CA PRO A 601 -5.66 23.50 11.30
C PRO A 601 -5.62 23.76 12.81
N VAL A 602 -6.79 23.98 13.41
CA VAL A 602 -6.93 24.30 14.85
C VAL A 602 -7.24 23.04 15.65
N TYR A 603 -6.29 22.70 16.53
CA TYR A 603 -6.44 21.60 17.49
C TYR A 603 -6.89 22.11 18.86
N ARG A 604 -7.63 21.28 19.60
CA ARG A 604 -7.89 21.47 21.03
C ARG A 604 -7.76 20.17 21.80
N VAL A 605 -7.51 20.31 23.09
CA VAL A 605 -7.53 19.21 24.07
C VAL A 605 -8.94 19.07 24.61
N CYS A 606 -9.51 17.88 24.49
CA CYS A 606 -10.85 17.57 24.98
C CYS A 606 -10.83 16.33 25.88
N GLU A 607 -11.69 16.33 26.89
CA GLU A 607 -11.98 15.16 27.71
C GLU A 607 -12.99 14.26 26.97
N ILE A 608 -12.84 12.93 27.08
CA ILE A 608 -13.84 11.98 26.60
C ILE A 608 -14.90 11.77 27.69
N SER A 609 -16.14 12.19 27.42
CA SER A 609 -17.27 11.94 28.31
C SER A 609 -17.92 10.58 28.06
N ASP A 610 -18.03 10.15 26.80
CA ASP A 610 -18.68 8.89 26.42
C ASP A 610 -18.23 8.35 25.05
N VAL A 611 -18.50 7.07 24.80
CA VAL A 611 -18.28 6.42 23.49
C VAL A 611 -19.62 6.04 22.89
N VAL A 612 -19.94 6.61 21.72
CA VAL A 612 -21.24 6.48 21.05
C VAL A 612 -21.09 5.83 19.68
N GLU A 613 -22.13 5.20 19.14
CA GLU A 613 -22.16 4.83 17.71
C GLU A 613 -22.61 6.02 16.85
N THR A 614 -22.02 6.16 15.66
CA THR A 614 -22.39 7.18 14.66
C THR A 614 -23.01 6.51 13.43
N GLY A 615 -23.87 7.23 12.72
CA GLY A 615 -24.53 6.71 11.50
C GLY A 615 -23.62 6.52 10.29
N LYS A 616 -22.34 6.94 10.35
CA LYS A 616 -21.39 6.85 9.24
C LYS A 616 -20.26 5.89 9.59
N ILE A 617 -20.11 4.82 8.80
CA ILE A 617 -18.97 3.90 8.89
C ILE A 617 -17.76 4.53 8.20
N TYR A 618 -16.60 4.53 8.86
CA TYR A 618 -15.35 5.07 8.32
C TYR A 618 -14.15 4.15 8.63
N ASN A 619 -13.00 4.46 8.06
CA ASN A 619 -11.78 3.67 8.24
C ASN A 619 -10.88 4.36 9.28
N LEU A 620 -10.49 3.65 10.34
CA LEU A 620 -9.58 4.12 11.37
C LEU A 620 -8.24 3.41 11.21
N GLY A 621 -7.41 3.92 10.30
CA GLY A 621 -6.17 3.24 9.91
C GLY A 621 -6.50 1.93 9.18
N SER A 622 -6.11 0.80 9.77
CA SER A 622 -6.38 -0.55 9.28
C SER A 622 -7.80 -1.07 9.61
N THR A 623 -8.43 -0.57 10.68
CA THR A 623 -9.75 -1.05 11.14
C THR A 623 -10.89 -0.23 10.54
N ARG A 624 -12.12 -0.76 10.59
CA ARG A 624 -13.35 -0.03 10.20
C ARG A 624 -14.28 0.03 11.38
N THR A 625 -14.81 1.22 11.66
CA THR A 625 -15.68 1.44 12.80
C THR A 625 -16.70 2.52 12.47
N ASN A 626 -17.83 2.49 13.18
CA ASN A 626 -18.79 3.58 13.24
C ASN A 626 -18.78 4.27 14.62
N LYS A 627 -17.96 3.82 15.58
CA LYS A 627 -17.87 4.42 16.92
C LYS A 627 -17.43 5.87 16.83
N GLY A 628 -17.73 6.66 17.85
CA GLY A 628 -17.46 8.08 17.97
C GLY A 628 -17.20 8.42 19.43
N LEU A 629 -16.44 9.48 19.67
CA LEU A 629 -16.23 10.02 21.01
C LEU A 629 -17.16 11.19 21.23
N ARG A 630 -17.89 11.19 22.34
CA ARG A 630 -18.47 12.41 22.88
C ARG A 630 -17.36 13.13 23.65
N LEU A 631 -17.05 14.35 23.20
CA LEU A 631 -15.91 15.13 23.65
C LEU A 631 -16.37 16.42 24.31
N LYS A 632 -15.81 16.69 25.49
CA LYS A 632 -16.07 17.86 26.31
C LYS A 632 -14.87 18.80 26.31
N HIS A 633 -15.09 20.05 25.95
CA HIS A 633 -14.11 21.14 26.06
C HIS A 633 -14.76 22.30 26.81
N GLY A 634 -14.68 22.21 28.14
CA GLY A 634 -15.44 23.07 29.04
C GLY A 634 -16.88 22.58 29.14
N ASN A 635 -17.85 23.48 29.02
CA ASN A 635 -19.28 23.17 28.92
C ASN A 635 -19.69 22.79 27.49
N ASN A 636 -18.81 22.96 26.49
CA ASN A 636 -19.11 22.57 25.11
C ASN A 636 -18.89 21.07 24.93
N GLU A 637 -19.96 20.34 24.65
CA GLU A 637 -19.92 18.91 24.36
C GLU A 637 -20.35 18.64 22.92
N ARG A 638 -19.58 17.84 22.17
CA ARG A 638 -19.91 17.43 20.78
C ARG A 638 -19.40 16.02 20.49
N VAL A 639 -20.11 15.31 19.62
CA VAL A 639 -19.69 14.00 19.11
C VAL A 639 -18.74 14.16 17.92
N PHE A 640 -17.60 13.48 17.97
CA PHE A 640 -16.62 13.44 16.89
C PHE A 640 -16.25 11.99 16.53
N ARG A 641 -15.88 11.78 15.26
CA ARG A 641 -15.35 10.50 14.77
C ARG A 641 -13.86 10.37 15.12
N LEU A 642 -13.41 9.16 15.41
CA LEU A 642 -12.04 8.86 15.88
C LEU A 642 -10.96 9.24 14.83
N GLU A 643 -11.35 9.38 13.54
CA GLU A 643 -10.45 9.82 12.46
C GLU A 643 -9.88 11.23 12.65
N TYR A 644 -10.55 12.09 13.42
CA TYR A 644 -10.12 13.48 13.68
C TYR A 644 -9.12 13.61 14.85
N VAL A 645 -8.83 12.52 15.56
CA VAL A 645 -7.83 12.51 16.65
C VAL A 645 -6.42 12.56 16.08
N SER A 646 -5.61 13.47 16.62
CA SER A 646 -4.20 13.66 16.26
C SER A 646 -3.27 12.84 17.16
N ASN A 647 -2.17 12.34 16.59
CA ASN A 647 -1.08 11.71 17.35
C ASN A 647 0.05 12.67 17.72
N ASN A 648 0.04 13.92 17.22
CA ASN A 648 1.08 14.89 17.53
C ASN A 648 0.94 15.36 18.98
N GLU A 649 2.05 15.78 19.57
CA GLU A 649 2.05 16.29 20.94
C GLU A 649 1.23 17.59 21.06
N ILE A 650 0.62 17.79 22.24
CA ILE A 650 -0.09 19.03 22.57
C ILE A 650 0.92 20.19 22.58
N SER A 651 0.56 21.33 21.99
CA SER A 651 1.35 22.57 22.11
C SER A 651 1.08 23.28 23.45
N ASP A 652 2.03 24.06 23.96
CA ASP A 652 1.86 24.71 25.27
C ASP A 652 0.70 25.73 25.25
N ASN A 653 0.46 26.34 24.09
CA ASN A 653 -0.71 27.19 23.79
C ASN A 653 -2.04 26.40 23.84
N GLU A 654 -2.10 25.17 23.31
CA GLU A 654 -3.29 24.32 23.43
C GLU A 654 -3.58 23.92 24.89
N PHE A 655 -2.53 23.63 25.67
CA PHE A 655 -2.65 23.31 27.10
C PHE A 655 -3.12 24.53 27.92
N GLN A 656 -2.54 25.72 27.67
CA GLN A 656 -3.00 26.96 28.32
C GLN A 656 -4.46 27.27 27.98
N ARG A 657 -4.85 27.22 26.70
CA ARG A 657 -6.24 27.44 26.26
C ARG A 657 -7.24 26.46 26.89
N TRP A 658 -6.87 25.18 27.02
CA TRP A 658 -7.68 24.19 27.74
C TRP A 658 -7.82 24.55 29.22
N ARG A 659 -6.72 24.87 29.90
CA ARG A 659 -6.70 25.24 31.32
C ARG A 659 -7.52 26.51 31.59
N GLU A 660 -7.39 27.52 30.74
CA GLU A 660 -8.21 28.74 30.79
C GLU A 660 -9.70 28.45 30.58
N ALA A 661 -10.05 27.55 29.66
CA ALA A 661 -11.44 27.16 29.43
C ALA A 661 -12.05 26.44 30.64
N MET A 662 -11.28 25.56 31.32
CA MET A 662 -11.70 24.91 32.57
C MET A 662 -11.94 25.95 33.68
N ILE A 663 -10.96 26.81 33.94
CA ILE A 663 -11.00 27.82 35.01
C ILE A 663 -12.15 28.82 34.79
N ARG A 664 -12.30 29.33 33.55
CA ARG A 664 -13.35 30.31 33.20
C ARG A 664 -14.76 29.77 33.41
N GLN A 665 -14.93 28.45 33.42
CA GLN A 665 -16.23 27.78 33.50
C GLN A 665 -16.41 27.03 34.83
N GLY A 666 -15.51 27.24 35.81
CA GLY A 666 -15.62 26.69 37.16
C GLY A 666 -15.42 25.17 37.25
N ILE A 667 -14.86 24.55 36.21
CA ILE A 667 -14.60 23.10 36.21
C ILE A 667 -13.27 22.84 36.94
N SER A 668 -13.29 21.96 37.94
CA SER A 668 -12.09 21.55 38.68
C SER A 668 -11.12 20.83 37.74
N LEU A 669 -9.86 21.29 37.71
CA LEU A 669 -8.79 20.61 37.00
C LEU A 669 -8.57 19.19 37.60
N PRO A 670 -8.28 18.15 36.79
CA PRO A 670 -7.97 16.83 37.30
C PRO A 670 -6.78 16.85 38.26
N THR A 671 -6.79 15.96 39.25
CA THR A 671 -5.71 15.87 40.25
C THR A 671 -4.64 14.87 39.86
N LEU A 672 -3.45 14.95 40.47
CA LEU A 672 -2.40 13.95 40.24
C LEU A 672 -2.85 12.53 40.61
N ASP A 673 -3.68 12.37 41.65
CA ASP A 673 -4.22 11.06 42.04
C ASP A 673 -5.16 10.48 40.96
N ASP A 674 -5.84 11.33 40.17
CA ASP A 674 -6.68 10.88 39.05
C ASP A 674 -5.84 10.45 37.84
N ILE A 675 -4.68 11.09 37.62
CA ILE A 675 -3.69 10.62 36.63
C ILE A 675 -3.17 9.25 37.03
N ASP A 676 -2.76 9.06 38.30
CA ASP A 676 -2.26 7.78 38.79
C ASP A 676 -3.30 6.65 38.70
N LYS A 677 -4.59 6.94 38.99
CA LYS A 677 -5.70 6.01 38.76
C LYS A 677 -5.81 5.64 37.28
N LYS A 678 -5.86 6.64 36.38
CA LYS A 678 -6.06 6.41 34.94
C LYS A 678 -4.86 5.72 34.28
N MET A 679 -3.64 6.01 34.71
CA MET A 679 -2.44 5.27 34.27
C MET A 679 -2.51 3.80 34.65
N LYS A 680 -2.92 3.47 35.89
CA LYS A 680 -3.10 2.08 36.34
C LYS A 680 -4.19 1.34 35.55
N GLU A 681 -5.29 2.02 35.23
CA GLU A 681 -6.35 1.46 34.39
C GLU A 681 -5.85 1.16 32.96
N ILE A 682 -5.17 2.12 32.33
CA ILE A 682 -4.54 1.96 31.01
C ILE A 682 -3.53 0.80 31.02
N GLU A 683 -2.73 0.65 32.08
CA GLU A 683 -1.76 -0.44 32.21
C GLU A 683 -2.44 -1.81 32.38
N LYS A 684 -3.48 -1.89 33.22
CA LYS A 684 -4.31 -3.10 33.41
C LYS A 684 -4.88 -3.57 32.06
N CYS A 685 -5.34 -2.64 31.22
CA CYS A 685 -5.91 -2.96 29.91
C CYS A 685 -4.89 -3.34 28.84
N LYS A 686 -3.60 -3.00 28.98
CA LYS A 686 -2.54 -3.57 28.12
C LYS A 686 -2.31 -5.06 28.39
N HIS A 687 -2.45 -5.47 29.65
CA HIS A 687 -2.26 -6.85 30.11
C HIS A 687 -3.57 -7.64 30.21
N TYR A 688 -4.66 -7.14 29.62
CA TYR A 688 -5.94 -7.82 29.61
C TYR A 688 -5.90 -9.06 28.71
N VAL A 689 -6.09 -10.24 29.31
CA VAL A 689 -6.25 -11.51 28.59
C VAL A 689 -7.70 -11.61 28.11
N LEU A 690 -7.88 -11.73 26.79
CA LEU A 690 -9.20 -11.83 26.16
C LEU A 690 -9.82 -13.21 26.43
N SER A 691 -11.09 -13.23 26.83
CA SER A 691 -11.87 -14.48 26.92
C SER A 691 -12.38 -14.93 25.54
N ASN A 692 -12.72 -16.22 25.40
CA ASN A 692 -13.33 -16.78 24.18
C ASN A 692 -14.62 -16.03 23.79
N ASN A 693 -15.39 -15.56 24.77
CA ASN A 693 -16.58 -14.74 24.55
C ASN A 693 -16.22 -13.36 23.95
N ASP A 694 -15.14 -12.73 24.43
CA ASP A 694 -14.68 -11.43 23.93
C ASP A 694 -14.14 -11.55 22.50
N ILE A 695 -13.39 -12.62 22.20
CA ILE A 695 -12.92 -12.93 20.85
C ILE A 695 -14.11 -13.07 19.90
N THR A 696 -15.16 -13.78 20.31
CA THR A 696 -16.39 -13.96 19.53
C THR A 696 -17.06 -12.61 19.23
N LYS A 697 -17.21 -11.74 20.25
CA LYS A 697 -17.76 -10.39 20.08
C LYS A 697 -16.89 -9.51 19.17
N ILE A 698 -15.57 -9.54 19.33
CA ILE A 698 -14.61 -8.82 18.46
C ILE A 698 -14.75 -9.26 17.00
N VAL A 699 -14.89 -10.57 16.76
CA VAL A 699 -15.06 -11.13 15.41
C VAL A 699 -16.42 -10.73 14.82
N GLN A 700 -17.50 -10.74 15.61
CA GLN A 700 -18.81 -10.26 15.19
C GLN A 700 -18.80 -8.77 14.82
N GLU A 701 -18.23 -7.89 15.67
CA GLU A 701 -18.07 -6.47 15.34
C GLU A 701 -17.25 -6.24 14.07
N LYS A 702 -16.12 -6.95 13.90
CA LYS A 702 -15.29 -6.83 12.71
C LYS A 702 -15.99 -7.35 11.44
N LYS A 703 -16.82 -8.40 11.56
CA LYS A 703 -17.67 -8.90 10.46
C LYS A 703 -18.71 -7.85 10.05
N ARG A 704 -19.37 -7.15 10.99
CA ARG A 704 -20.37 -6.09 10.73
C ARG A 704 -19.88 -4.99 9.78
N PHE A 705 -18.58 -4.67 9.78
CA PHE A 705 -18.00 -3.59 8.98
C PHE A 705 -17.09 -4.06 7.82
N ARG A 706 -17.10 -5.34 7.47
CA ARG A 706 -16.28 -5.91 6.39
C ARG A 706 -16.65 -5.31 5.02
N LYS A 707 -15.66 -4.90 4.20
CA LYS A 707 -15.90 -4.23 2.89
C LYS A 707 -16.43 -5.15 1.79
N ALA A 708 -15.97 -6.40 1.79
CA ALA A 708 -16.37 -7.41 0.83
C ALA A 708 -17.09 -8.53 1.58
N PRO A 709 -18.11 -9.18 0.97
CA PRO A 709 -18.56 -10.47 1.46
C PRO A 709 -17.36 -11.44 1.59
N THR A 710 -17.52 -12.53 2.34
CA THR A 710 -16.66 -13.70 2.12
C THR A 710 -16.64 -14.00 0.63
N ASN A 711 -15.46 -14.28 0.07
CA ASN A 711 -15.40 -14.72 -1.32
C ASN A 711 -16.13 -16.06 -1.34
N TYR A 712 -17.38 -16.04 -1.80
CA TYR A 712 -18.32 -17.14 -1.57
C TYR A 712 -17.77 -18.45 -2.14
N ALA A 713 -17.14 -18.38 -3.31
CA ALA A 713 -16.43 -19.49 -3.93
C ALA A 713 -15.26 -20.04 -3.08
N MET A 714 -14.55 -19.19 -2.34
CA MET A 714 -13.47 -19.63 -1.44
C MET A 714 -14.02 -20.37 -0.24
N SER A 715 -14.96 -19.77 0.51
CA SER A 715 -15.56 -20.42 1.69
C SER A 715 -16.38 -21.67 1.34
N LYS A 716 -16.98 -21.71 0.14
CA LYS A 716 -17.61 -22.93 -0.41
C LYS A 716 -16.57 -24.01 -0.71
N ASN A 717 -15.45 -23.67 -1.34
CA ASN A 717 -14.36 -24.64 -1.61
C ASN A 717 -13.72 -25.14 -0.32
N ASP A 718 -13.54 -24.29 0.68
CA ASP A 718 -13.00 -24.67 2.00
C ASP A 718 -13.94 -25.67 2.70
N LEU A 719 -15.25 -25.39 2.76
CA LEU A 719 -16.24 -26.33 3.31
C LEU A 719 -16.34 -27.63 2.51
N LEU A 720 -16.32 -27.59 1.17
CA LEU A 720 -16.32 -28.79 0.34
C LEU A 720 -15.11 -29.68 0.63
N LYS A 721 -13.94 -29.08 0.86
CA LYS A 721 -12.73 -29.80 1.25
C LYS A 721 -12.81 -30.36 2.67
N GLU A 722 -13.40 -29.63 3.62
CA GLU A 722 -13.64 -30.16 4.97
C GLU A 722 -14.65 -31.31 4.99
N ILE A 723 -15.68 -31.27 4.13
CA ILE A 723 -16.61 -32.40 3.91
C ILE A 723 -15.86 -33.61 3.34
N GLU A 724 -14.97 -33.41 2.37
CA GLU A 724 -14.16 -34.48 1.78
C GLU A 724 -13.22 -35.11 2.83
N MET A 725 -12.55 -34.29 3.65
CA MET A 725 -11.71 -34.79 4.76
C MET A 725 -12.51 -35.52 5.85
N ALA A 726 -13.66 -34.99 6.28
CA ALA A 726 -14.51 -35.66 7.27
C ALA A 726 -15.05 -37.01 6.74
N LYS A 727 -15.34 -37.09 5.44
CA LYS A 727 -15.75 -38.32 4.76
C LYS A 727 -14.61 -39.34 4.64
N ASP A 728 -13.38 -38.89 4.38
CA ASP A 728 -12.18 -39.75 4.38
C ASP A 728 -11.84 -40.25 5.80
N GLU A 729 -12.07 -39.43 6.83
CA GLU A 729 -12.00 -39.79 8.26
C GLU A 729 -13.20 -40.65 8.72
N ASN A 730 -14.23 -40.81 7.88
CA ASN A 730 -15.48 -41.53 8.13
C ASN A 730 -16.31 -40.98 9.32
N ASP A 731 -16.17 -39.68 9.60
CA ASP A 731 -16.87 -38.92 10.64
C ASP A 731 -18.22 -38.39 10.13
N ILE A 732 -19.25 -39.22 10.28
CA ILE A 732 -20.60 -38.98 9.74
C ILE A 732 -21.28 -37.77 10.38
N GLU A 733 -21.03 -37.52 11.67
CA GLU A 733 -21.64 -36.40 12.41
C GLU A 733 -21.09 -35.07 11.89
N ARG A 734 -19.76 -34.97 11.77
CA ARG A 734 -19.08 -33.80 11.22
C ARG A 734 -19.37 -33.58 9.74
N GLU A 735 -19.47 -34.63 8.93
CA GLU A 735 -19.91 -34.52 7.53
C GLU A 735 -21.31 -33.90 7.45
N GLY A 736 -22.23 -34.33 8.33
CA GLY A 736 -23.59 -33.79 8.43
C GLY A 736 -23.63 -32.31 8.80
N GLU A 737 -22.86 -31.89 9.81
CA GLU A 737 -22.76 -30.48 10.21
C GLU A 737 -22.19 -29.59 9.10
N LEU A 738 -21.10 -30.01 8.46
CA LEU A 738 -20.45 -29.24 7.40
C LEU A 738 -21.35 -29.12 6.16
N ARG A 739 -22.07 -30.19 5.80
CA ARG A 739 -23.10 -30.15 4.74
C ARG A 739 -24.23 -29.17 5.07
N LYS A 740 -24.71 -29.16 6.32
CA LYS A 740 -25.74 -28.20 6.79
C LYS A 740 -25.24 -26.76 6.70
N GLN A 741 -24.00 -26.49 7.09
CA GLN A 741 -23.37 -25.17 6.96
C GLN A 741 -23.20 -24.74 5.50
N LEU A 742 -22.87 -25.68 4.60
CA LEU A 742 -22.80 -25.41 3.16
C LEU A 742 -24.17 -24.99 2.61
N THR A 743 -25.24 -25.75 2.90
CA THR A 743 -26.61 -25.44 2.46
C THR A 743 -27.09 -24.07 2.97
N GLU A 744 -26.87 -23.76 4.26
CA GLU A 744 -27.21 -22.46 4.83
C GLU A 744 -26.43 -21.30 4.16
N MET A 745 -25.20 -21.56 3.71
CA MET A 745 -24.43 -20.59 2.94
C MET A 745 -25.00 -20.37 1.53
N GLU A 746 -25.44 -21.45 0.85
CA GLU A 746 -26.05 -21.38 -0.49
C GLU A 746 -27.38 -20.63 -0.46
N GLU A 747 -28.22 -20.88 0.54
CA GLU A 747 -29.50 -20.20 0.73
C GLU A 747 -29.30 -18.69 0.96
N ARG A 748 -28.36 -18.30 1.85
CA ARG A 748 -28.00 -16.89 2.08
C ARG A 748 -27.44 -16.21 0.83
N ALA A 749 -26.68 -16.92 0.00
CA ALA A 749 -26.15 -16.38 -1.25
C ALA A 749 -27.29 -16.13 -2.26
N SER A 750 -28.21 -17.09 -2.40
CA SER A 750 -29.41 -16.96 -3.23
C SER A 750 -30.29 -15.77 -2.79
N GLU A 751 -30.52 -15.61 -1.49
CA GLU A 751 -31.31 -14.50 -0.95
C GLU A 751 -30.65 -13.13 -1.21
N LEU A 752 -29.32 -13.03 -1.14
CA LEU A 752 -28.58 -11.82 -1.46
C LEU A 752 -28.66 -11.46 -2.96
N ASP A 753 -28.60 -12.45 -3.85
CA ASP A 753 -28.74 -12.22 -5.29
C ASP A 753 -30.19 -11.91 -5.69
N ARG A 754 -31.20 -12.44 -4.96
CA ARG A 754 -32.59 -12.00 -5.09
C ARG A 754 -32.73 -10.52 -4.70
N LYS A 755 -32.23 -10.12 -3.53
CA LYS A 755 -32.24 -8.71 -3.06
C LYS A 755 -31.47 -7.75 -3.98
N ARG A 756 -30.40 -8.21 -4.63
CA ARG A 756 -29.69 -7.42 -5.68
C ARG A 756 -30.56 -7.23 -6.91
N SER A 757 -31.21 -8.29 -7.37
CA SER A 757 -32.10 -8.27 -8.54
C SER A 757 -33.31 -7.37 -8.30
N GLU A 758 -33.91 -7.44 -7.12
CA GLU A 758 -34.98 -6.55 -6.65
C GLU A 758 -34.53 -5.08 -6.66
N ASN A 759 -33.39 -4.73 -6.05
CA ASN A 759 -32.89 -3.36 -6.04
C ASN A 759 -32.54 -2.82 -7.44
N ILE A 760 -32.04 -3.66 -8.35
CA ILE A 760 -31.78 -3.27 -9.75
C ILE A 760 -33.10 -3.03 -10.49
N SER A 761 -34.13 -3.86 -10.23
CA SER A 761 -35.47 -3.69 -10.80
C SER A 761 -36.24 -2.48 -10.25
N VAL A 762 -35.79 -1.88 -9.15
CA VAL A 762 -36.36 -0.65 -8.55
C VAL A 762 -35.58 0.60 -8.99
N MET A 763 -34.38 0.44 -9.55
CA MET A 763 -33.56 1.52 -10.12
C MET A 763 -33.64 1.62 -11.65
N ALA A 764 -34.32 0.69 -12.31
CA ALA A 764 -34.58 0.65 -13.76
C ALA A 764 -36.03 1.01 -14.07
#